data_AF-A0A5E4QID8-F1
#
_entry.id   AF-A0A5E4QID8-F1
#
_cell.length_a   1.000
_cell.length_b   1.000
_cell.length_c   1.000
_cell.angle_alpha   90.00
_cell.angle_beta   90.00
_cell.angle_gamma   90.00
#
_symmetry.space_group_name_H-M   'P 1'
#
loop_
_entity.id
_entity.type
_entity.pdbx_description
1 polymer ?
#
loop_
_entity_poly.entity_id
_entity_poly.type
_entity_poly.pdbx_seq_one_letter_code
_entity_poly.pdbx_strand_id
1 'polypeptide(L)'
;MEKQKLLFHQARLANRGVAEMVLLHISASKGVPSDMVMGTLQLGISILRGGNIDIQMGMLNHLKDKKDVGFFTSIAGLMNSCSVLDLDAFERNTKAEACVIGSRMKMAGLGVGLEGAAGEKNMHDAEFTCALFRFIQLTCEGHNLEWQNYLRTQAGNTTTVNVVICTVDYLLRLQESIMDFYWHYSSKELIDPAGKANFFKAIGVASQVFNTLTEVIQGPCTQNQQALAHSRLWDAVGGFLFLFSHMQDKLSKHSSQVDLLKELLNLQKDMITMMLSMLEGNVVNGTIGKQMVDTLVESASNVELILKYFDMFLKLKDLTSSASFKEIDTNNDGWVLPKDFKEKMEQQKSYTPEEIEFLLACCETNHDGKLDYVGFCDRFHEPAKEIGFNLAVLLTNLSEHMPNEPRLARFLETAGSVLNYFEPFLGRIEIMGGSKRIERVYFEIKESNIEQWEKPQIKESKRAFFYSIVTEGGDKEKLEAFVNFCEDAIFEMTHASGLMAASEESSGGPKNREASYMYMGDDDDERSGKDPFRRGLQSMKDGISAAFSSLSPSNIKSRIADLQQMSPPELFLGFFKLFFYLFYYIGYGFVVVIRYIFGVLLGLMRGPQVEEAPPPEPTEEEKIGPSRHLPALPATDDTGQMQVSAFGLDITKEDNGQLQVKPHESPNASTPSSGEEAEVSLDESLEHSEETGGQPPSLIDILGGEQAKKQAAERMEAQAAQQAAMSAIEAESKKAVQVPAPSALSQVDLSQYTKRAVSFLARNFYNLKYVALVLAFCINFVLLFYKVSTPDVEKSEGSGLGDIISGSGSGHGSGSGDGSGEDADDSLEVVQIDEDFFYMEHVINIAAALHSIVSLAILIGYYHLKVPLAIFKREKDIARRLEFDGLYIAEQPEDDDLKSHWDKLVISAKSFPVNYWDKFIKKKVRAKYSETYDFDSISNMLGMERTSFSAQEDEGNKGLLNYIITIDWRYQVWKAGVTITDNSFLYSLWYFSFSVMGNFNNFFFAAHLLDVAVGFKTLRTILQSVTHNGKQLVLTVMLLTIIVYIYTVIAFNFFRKFYVQEEDDEINRNCHDMLTCFVFNLYKGVRAGGGIGDELEPPDGDDSEVYRIIFDISFFFFVIIILLAILQGLIIDAFGELRDQLESVKEDMESNCFICGINKDYFDKVPHGFDTHVQREHNLANYMFFLMHLINKPDTEYTGQETFVWNMYTQRCWDFFPVGDCFRKQYEDVMGE
;
A
#
# COMPACT_ATOMS: atom_id res chain seq x y z
N MET A 1 -9.01 -6.93 -13.01
CA MET A 1 -9.96 -8.02 -13.38
C MET A 1 -11.16 -7.49 -14.16
N GLU A 2 -11.75 -6.35 -13.77
CA GLU A 2 -12.89 -5.73 -14.47
C GLU A 2 -12.62 -5.45 -15.95
N LYS A 3 -11.46 -4.83 -16.28
CA LYS A 3 -11.03 -4.61 -17.67
C LYS A 3 -11.06 -5.88 -18.53
N GLN A 4 -10.65 -7.03 -17.97
CA GLN A 4 -10.67 -8.32 -18.69
C GLN A 4 -12.09 -8.85 -18.92
N LYS A 5 -12.99 -8.70 -17.94
CA LYS A 5 -14.42 -9.03 -18.12
C LYS A 5 -15.04 -8.15 -19.19
N LEU A 6 -14.73 -6.85 -19.20
CA LEU A 6 -15.19 -5.89 -20.20
C LEU A 6 -14.74 -6.30 -21.61
N LEU A 7 -13.43 -6.50 -21.82
CA LEU A 7 -12.86 -6.92 -23.11
C LEU A 7 -13.48 -8.25 -23.60
N PHE A 8 -13.70 -9.22 -22.71
CA PHE A 8 -14.36 -10.48 -23.06
C PHE A 8 -15.80 -10.28 -23.56
N HIS A 9 -16.59 -9.46 -22.87
CA HIS A 9 -17.96 -9.17 -23.29
C HIS A 9 -18.01 -8.39 -24.61
N GLN A 10 -17.10 -7.43 -24.80
CA GLN A 10 -16.96 -6.66 -26.03
C GLN A 10 -16.57 -7.55 -27.21
N ALA A 11 -15.54 -8.40 -27.06
CA ALA A 11 -15.12 -9.34 -28.09
C ALA A 11 -16.24 -10.31 -28.49
N ARG A 12 -17.02 -10.80 -27.51
CA ARG A 12 -18.19 -11.66 -27.78
C ARG A 12 -19.25 -10.96 -28.62
N LEU A 13 -19.48 -9.67 -28.42
CA LEU A 13 -20.44 -8.88 -29.20
C LEU A 13 -19.88 -8.48 -30.58
N ALA A 14 -18.61 -8.11 -30.64
CA ALA A 14 -17.92 -7.80 -31.89
C ALA A 14 -17.93 -9.00 -32.86
N ASN A 15 -17.64 -10.20 -32.35
CA ASN A 15 -17.71 -11.44 -33.13
C ASN A 15 -19.11 -11.78 -33.67
N ARG A 16 -20.17 -11.19 -33.08
CA ARG A 16 -21.55 -11.32 -33.57
C ARG A 16 -21.94 -10.25 -34.58
N GLY A 17 -21.02 -9.36 -34.97
CA GLY A 17 -21.24 -8.32 -35.97
C GLY A 17 -21.89 -7.04 -35.43
N VAL A 18 -21.96 -6.84 -34.11
CA VAL A 18 -22.63 -5.66 -33.52
C VAL A 18 -21.90 -4.37 -33.87
N ALA A 19 -20.56 -4.39 -33.93
CA ALA A 19 -19.75 -3.22 -34.28
C ALA A 19 -20.08 -2.69 -35.71
N GLU A 20 -20.26 -3.59 -36.67
CA GLU A 20 -20.67 -3.23 -38.03
C GLU A 20 -22.11 -2.72 -38.10
N MET A 21 -22.99 -3.31 -37.30
CA MET A 21 -24.41 -2.93 -37.24
C MET A 21 -24.57 -1.48 -36.76
N VAL A 22 -23.80 -1.05 -35.76
CA VAL A 22 -23.80 0.33 -35.23
C VAL A 22 -23.44 1.33 -36.34
N LEU A 23 -22.39 1.06 -37.12
CA LEU A 23 -21.97 1.93 -38.24
C LEU A 23 -23.07 2.08 -39.29
N LEU A 24 -23.70 0.97 -39.68
CA LEU A 24 -24.75 0.97 -40.70
C LEU A 24 -26.00 1.71 -40.26
N HIS A 25 -26.40 1.60 -38.98
CA HIS A 25 -27.54 2.34 -38.45
C HIS A 25 -27.28 3.84 -38.39
N ILE A 26 -26.06 4.27 -38.03
CA ILE A 26 -25.67 5.68 -38.08
C ILE A 26 -25.65 6.20 -39.53
N SER A 27 -25.17 5.40 -40.49
CA SER A 27 -25.23 5.74 -41.92
C SER A 27 -26.69 5.87 -42.42
N ALA A 28 -27.59 5.00 -41.94
CA ALA A 28 -29.01 5.01 -42.32
C ALA A 28 -29.82 6.20 -41.79
N SER A 29 -29.37 6.89 -40.73
CA SER A 29 -30.10 8.02 -40.13
C SER A 29 -30.05 9.30 -40.96
N LYS A 30 -29.11 9.41 -41.90
CA LYS A 30 -28.95 10.56 -42.81
C LYS A 30 -28.93 11.92 -42.10
N GLY A 31 -28.37 11.97 -40.89
CA GLY A 31 -28.22 13.22 -40.13
C GLY A 31 -29.45 13.69 -39.36
N VAL A 32 -30.48 12.86 -39.17
CA VAL A 32 -31.66 13.21 -38.36
C VAL A 32 -31.55 12.57 -36.96
N PRO A 33 -31.63 13.37 -35.88
CA PRO A 33 -31.64 12.84 -34.52
C PRO A 33 -32.93 12.04 -34.28
N SER A 34 -32.82 10.87 -33.67
CA SER A 34 -33.94 10.02 -33.28
C SER A 34 -33.58 9.14 -32.09
N ASP A 35 -34.58 8.67 -31.35
CA ASP A 35 -34.38 7.77 -30.20
C ASP A 35 -33.64 6.48 -30.60
N MET A 36 -33.84 6.01 -31.84
CA MET A 36 -33.11 4.86 -32.38
C MET A 36 -31.62 5.16 -32.56
N VAL A 37 -31.27 6.37 -33.01
CA VAL A 37 -29.87 6.81 -33.14
C VAL A 37 -29.23 6.94 -31.75
N MET A 38 -29.96 7.49 -30.76
CA MET A 38 -29.49 7.55 -29.38
C MET A 38 -29.15 6.16 -28.83
N GLY A 39 -30.07 5.19 -28.93
CA GLY A 39 -29.81 3.82 -28.49
C GLY A 39 -28.65 3.15 -29.24
N THR A 40 -28.48 3.49 -30.52
CA THR A 40 -27.34 3.02 -31.34
C THR A 40 -26.01 3.60 -30.87
N LEU A 41 -25.96 4.89 -30.54
CA LEU A 41 -24.76 5.54 -29.99
C LEU A 41 -24.39 4.97 -28.62
N GLN A 42 -25.36 4.76 -27.73
CA GLN A 42 -25.12 4.13 -26.41
C GLN A 42 -24.56 2.71 -26.53
N LEU A 43 -25.06 1.92 -27.51
CA LEU A 43 -24.51 0.61 -27.82
C LEU A 43 -23.08 0.70 -28.36
N GLY A 44 -22.81 1.66 -29.25
CA GLY A 44 -21.47 1.93 -29.76
C GLY A 44 -20.48 2.33 -28.66
N ILE A 45 -20.88 3.23 -27.76
CA ILE A 45 -20.11 3.63 -26.58
C ILE A 45 -19.78 2.42 -25.72
N SER A 46 -20.76 1.54 -25.46
CA SER A 46 -20.55 0.34 -24.63
C SER A 46 -19.54 -0.64 -25.25
N ILE A 47 -19.52 -0.74 -26.58
CA ILE A 47 -18.58 -1.58 -27.33
C ILE A 47 -17.15 -1.02 -27.31
N LEU A 48 -17.02 0.30 -27.40
CA LEU A 48 -15.72 0.98 -27.49
C LEU A 48 -15.14 1.39 -26.12
N ARG A 49 -15.93 1.29 -25.04
CA ARG A 49 -15.53 1.68 -23.69
C ARG A 49 -14.17 1.07 -23.29
N GLY A 50 -13.22 1.92 -22.91
CA GLY A 50 -11.91 1.49 -22.43
C GLY A 50 -10.89 1.21 -23.55
N GLY A 51 -11.04 1.86 -24.71
CA GLY A 51 -10.03 1.88 -25.78
C GLY A 51 -9.75 0.54 -26.45
N ASN A 52 -10.78 -0.19 -26.89
CA ASN A 52 -10.58 -1.48 -27.55
C ASN A 52 -10.12 -1.33 -29.02
N ILE A 53 -8.79 -1.27 -29.21
CA ILE A 53 -8.14 -1.06 -30.51
C ILE A 53 -8.55 -2.11 -31.55
N ASP A 54 -8.75 -3.37 -31.15
CA ASP A 54 -9.14 -4.46 -32.07
C ASP A 54 -10.50 -4.17 -32.71
N ILE A 55 -11.47 -3.69 -31.91
CA ILE A 55 -12.80 -3.35 -32.40
C ILE A 55 -12.78 -2.05 -33.21
N GLN A 56 -12.01 -1.04 -32.78
CA GLN A 56 -11.82 0.19 -33.56
C GLN A 56 -11.26 -0.12 -34.95
N MET A 57 -10.24 -0.98 -35.06
CA MET A 57 -9.69 -1.42 -36.34
C MET A 57 -10.68 -2.26 -37.15
N GLY A 58 -11.45 -3.14 -36.50
CA GLY A 58 -12.53 -3.86 -37.17
C GLY A 58 -13.58 -2.93 -37.80
N MET A 59 -14.00 -1.90 -37.05
CA MET A 59 -14.90 -0.84 -37.54
C MET A 59 -14.26 -0.04 -38.68
N LEU A 60 -12.95 0.23 -38.60
CA LEU A 60 -12.24 1.06 -39.60
C LEU A 60 -12.14 0.34 -40.93
N ASN A 61 -11.76 -0.93 -40.86
CA ASN A 61 -11.62 -1.80 -42.03
C ASN A 61 -12.97 -1.94 -42.74
N HIS A 62 -14.08 -2.07 -41.99
CA HIS A 62 -15.42 -2.09 -42.57
C HIS A 62 -15.76 -0.81 -43.35
N LEU A 63 -15.44 0.36 -42.79
CA LEU A 63 -15.67 1.65 -43.47
C LEU A 63 -14.79 1.81 -44.72
N LYS A 64 -13.51 1.40 -44.64
CA LYS A 64 -12.56 1.44 -45.77
C LYS A 64 -12.98 0.49 -46.89
N ASP A 65 -13.43 -0.73 -46.55
CA ASP A 65 -13.84 -1.76 -47.50
C ASP A 65 -15.14 -1.39 -48.22
N LYS A 66 -16.15 -0.91 -47.48
CA LYS A 66 -17.44 -0.49 -48.06
C LYS A 66 -17.38 0.86 -48.75
N LYS A 67 -16.37 1.69 -48.46
CA LYS A 67 -16.27 3.08 -48.95
C LYS A 67 -17.54 3.88 -48.65
N ASP A 68 -18.05 3.73 -47.43
CA ASP A 68 -19.33 4.34 -47.03
C ASP A 68 -19.15 5.83 -46.77
N VAL A 69 -19.70 6.64 -47.68
CA VAL A 69 -19.80 8.11 -47.55
C VAL A 69 -20.91 8.51 -46.60
N GLY A 70 -21.99 7.71 -46.55
CA GLY A 70 -23.21 8.00 -45.81
C GLY A 70 -22.95 8.21 -44.33
N PHE A 71 -22.09 7.38 -43.74
CA PHE A 71 -21.68 7.47 -42.34
C PHE A 71 -21.18 8.86 -41.95
N PHE A 72 -20.18 9.39 -42.66
CA PHE A 72 -19.57 10.68 -42.32
C PHE A 72 -20.50 11.87 -42.59
N THR A 73 -21.26 11.82 -43.68
CA THR A 73 -22.28 12.85 -43.97
C THR A 73 -23.40 12.85 -42.93
N SER A 74 -23.76 11.67 -42.41
CA SER A 74 -24.74 11.51 -41.35
C SER A 74 -24.23 12.10 -40.03
N ILE A 75 -22.99 11.79 -39.62
CA ILE A 75 -22.37 12.37 -38.42
C ILE A 75 -22.32 13.90 -38.52
N ALA A 76 -21.85 14.46 -39.64
CA ALA A 76 -21.83 15.91 -39.82
C ALA A 76 -23.24 16.53 -39.80
N GLY A 77 -24.25 15.83 -40.34
CA GLY A 77 -25.65 16.23 -40.23
C GLY A 77 -26.14 16.26 -38.78
N LEU A 78 -25.82 15.22 -38.00
CA LEU A 78 -26.16 15.16 -36.57
C LEU A 78 -25.50 16.30 -35.77
N MET A 79 -24.21 16.58 -36.00
CA MET A 79 -23.48 17.66 -35.32
C MET A 79 -24.03 19.06 -35.65
N ASN A 80 -24.53 19.25 -36.87
CA ASN A 80 -25.16 20.50 -37.27
C ASN A 80 -26.58 20.65 -36.69
N SER A 81 -27.25 19.54 -36.38
CA SER A 81 -28.57 19.53 -35.76
C SER A 81 -28.55 19.71 -34.24
N CYS A 82 -27.39 19.55 -33.60
CA CYS A 82 -27.22 19.76 -32.16
C CYS A 82 -27.52 21.21 -31.77
N SER A 83 -28.36 21.37 -30.75
CA SER A 83 -28.79 22.64 -30.19
C SER A 83 -27.73 23.23 -29.25
N VAL A 84 -27.79 24.55 -29.08
CA VAL A 84 -26.97 25.32 -28.14
C VAL A 84 -27.90 26.07 -27.19
N LEU A 85 -27.36 26.78 -26.20
CA LEU A 85 -28.19 27.60 -25.30
C LEU A 85 -28.86 28.73 -26.09
N ASP A 86 -30.17 28.67 -26.23
CA ASP A 86 -30.98 29.74 -26.83
C ASP A 86 -31.55 30.63 -25.72
N LEU A 87 -31.14 31.90 -25.72
CA LEU A 87 -31.62 32.88 -24.74
C LEU A 87 -33.11 33.16 -24.88
N ASP A 88 -33.65 33.18 -26.11
CA ASP A 88 -35.07 33.43 -26.35
C ASP A 88 -35.92 32.25 -25.86
N ALA A 89 -35.44 31.02 -26.03
CA ALA A 89 -36.06 29.83 -25.47
C ALA A 89 -35.99 29.82 -23.95
N PHE A 90 -34.86 30.23 -23.38
CA PHE A 90 -34.72 30.39 -21.93
C PHE A 90 -35.74 31.37 -21.37
N GLU A 91 -35.83 32.58 -21.92
CA GLU A 91 -36.79 33.59 -21.44
C GLU A 91 -38.24 33.12 -21.55
N ARG A 92 -38.60 32.42 -22.63
CA ARG A 92 -39.93 31.83 -22.80
C ARG A 92 -40.23 30.81 -21.71
N ASN A 93 -39.26 29.94 -21.39
CA ASN A 93 -39.41 28.93 -20.35
C ASN A 93 -39.47 29.56 -18.96
N THR A 94 -38.63 30.54 -18.64
CA THR A 94 -38.68 31.27 -17.37
C THR A 94 -40.01 32.00 -17.17
N LYS A 95 -40.53 32.66 -18.23
CA LYS A 95 -41.84 33.32 -18.21
C LYS A 95 -42.98 32.31 -18.04
N ALA A 96 -42.88 31.14 -18.69
CA ALA A 96 -43.85 30.06 -18.55
C ALA A 96 -43.88 29.49 -17.13
N GLU A 97 -42.71 29.21 -16.53
CA GLU A 97 -42.60 28.74 -15.14
C GLU A 97 -43.15 29.79 -14.15
N ALA A 98 -42.83 31.07 -14.34
CA ALA A 98 -43.41 32.16 -13.56
C ALA A 98 -44.94 32.24 -13.69
N CYS A 99 -45.48 32.00 -14.89
CA CYS A 99 -46.93 31.98 -15.12
C CYS A 99 -47.61 30.76 -14.48
N VAL A 100 -46.96 29.59 -14.48
CA VAL A 100 -47.45 28.36 -13.83
C VAL A 100 -47.59 28.56 -12.31
N ILE A 101 -46.65 29.28 -11.68
CA ILE A 101 -46.75 29.65 -10.26
C ILE A 101 -47.90 30.65 -10.03
N GLY A 102 -48.09 31.61 -10.93
CA GLY A 102 -49.22 32.57 -10.88
C GLY A 102 -50.61 31.91 -11.00
N SER A 103 -50.73 30.83 -11.79
CA SER A 103 -51.98 30.05 -11.91
C SER A 103 -52.20 29.08 -10.74
N ARG A 104 -51.14 28.61 -10.08
CA ARG A 104 -51.22 27.73 -8.89
C ARG A 104 -51.92 28.40 -7.70
N MET A 105 -51.82 29.73 -7.58
CA MET A 105 -52.45 30.50 -6.51
C MET A 105 -53.95 30.77 -6.75
N LYS A 106 -54.48 30.49 -7.95
CA LYS A 106 -55.90 30.69 -8.30
C LYS A 106 -56.72 29.40 -8.47
N MET A 107 -56.10 28.23 -8.60
CA MET A 107 -56.78 26.99 -8.96
C MET A 107 -56.32 25.80 -8.10
N ALA A 108 -56.41 25.93 -6.77
CA ALA A 108 -56.29 24.80 -5.85
C ALA A 108 -57.59 23.95 -5.91
N GLY A 109 -57.76 23.20 -7.00
CA GLY A 109 -58.94 22.35 -7.18
C GLY A 109 -59.18 21.95 -8.62
N LEU A 110 -58.25 21.25 -9.25
CA LEU A 110 -58.48 20.16 -10.21
C LEU A 110 -57.10 19.68 -10.70
N GLY A 111 -56.79 18.40 -10.49
CA GLY A 111 -55.53 17.80 -10.92
C GLY A 111 -55.45 17.71 -12.45
N VAL A 112 -54.61 18.53 -13.06
CA VAL A 112 -54.13 18.35 -14.43
C VAL A 112 -52.61 18.35 -14.37
N GLY A 113 -52.00 17.26 -14.86
CA GLY A 113 -50.56 17.02 -14.87
C GLY A 113 -49.78 18.09 -15.63
N LEU A 114 -48.55 18.30 -15.16
CA LEU A 114 -47.67 19.45 -15.40
C LEU A 114 -46.79 19.35 -16.66
N GLU A 115 -47.06 18.46 -17.61
CA GLU A 115 -46.11 18.17 -18.70
C GLU A 115 -46.45 18.79 -20.07
N GLY A 116 -47.60 19.46 -20.22
CA GLY A 116 -48.11 19.83 -21.56
C GLY A 116 -47.96 21.28 -22.01
N ALA A 117 -47.40 22.20 -21.21
CA ALA A 117 -47.48 23.65 -21.48
C ALA A 117 -46.15 24.41 -21.51
N ALA A 118 -45.01 23.75 -21.30
CA ALA A 118 -43.71 24.32 -21.60
C ALA A 118 -43.33 23.91 -23.03
N GLY A 119 -43.02 24.88 -23.89
CA GLY A 119 -42.35 24.59 -25.16
C GLY A 119 -41.01 23.87 -24.93
N GLU A 120 -40.37 23.38 -26.00
CA GLU A 120 -39.08 22.68 -25.93
C GLU A 120 -38.17 23.26 -24.84
N LYS A 121 -37.83 22.41 -23.85
CA LYS A 121 -36.89 22.75 -22.80
C LYS A 121 -35.58 23.16 -23.48
N ASN A 122 -34.97 24.23 -22.97
CA ASN A 122 -33.71 24.73 -23.52
C ASN A 122 -32.65 23.62 -23.44
N MET A 123 -31.97 23.34 -24.55
CA MET A 123 -30.94 22.30 -24.67
C MET A 123 -31.39 20.91 -24.19
N HIS A 124 -32.56 20.46 -24.65
CA HIS A 124 -33.12 19.13 -24.36
C HIS A 124 -32.31 17.97 -24.96
N ASP A 125 -31.45 18.25 -25.94
CA ASP A 125 -30.59 17.30 -26.65
C ASP A 125 -29.17 17.23 -26.07
N ALA A 126 -28.92 17.82 -24.89
CA ALA A 126 -27.60 17.80 -24.25
C ALA A 126 -27.06 16.37 -24.11
N GLU A 127 -27.88 15.42 -23.65
CA GLU A 127 -27.51 14.00 -23.52
C GLU A 127 -27.16 13.37 -24.88
N PHE A 128 -27.89 13.72 -25.94
CA PHE A 128 -27.66 13.22 -27.29
C PHE A 128 -26.33 13.73 -27.84
N THR A 129 -26.10 15.03 -27.68
CA THR A 129 -24.88 15.69 -28.13
C THR A 129 -23.66 15.15 -27.38
N CYS A 130 -23.75 14.98 -26.06
CA CYS A 130 -22.71 14.33 -25.27
C CYS A 130 -22.44 12.89 -25.75
N ALA A 131 -23.48 12.09 -26.00
CA ALA A 131 -23.32 10.73 -26.51
C ALA A 131 -22.66 10.69 -27.89
N LEU A 132 -23.00 11.63 -28.79
CA LEU A 132 -22.40 11.73 -30.12
C LEU A 132 -20.89 12.01 -30.03
N PHE A 133 -20.50 13.03 -29.27
CA PHE A 133 -19.08 13.37 -29.09
C PHE A 133 -18.33 12.29 -28.31
N ARG A 134 -18.96 11.68 -27.30
CA ARG A 134 -18.37 10.55 -26.56
C ARG A 134 -18.12 9.36 -27.47
N PHE A 135 -19.04 9.04 -28.38
CA PHE A 135 -18.82 7.98 -29.37
C PHE A 135 -17.61 8.31 -30.27
N ILE A 136 -17.49 9.53 -30.79
CA ILE A 136 -16.35 9.96 -31.61
C ILE A 136 -15.04 9.90 -30.80
N GLN A 137 -15.04 10.37 -29.55
CA GLN A 137 -13.90 10.29 -28.65
C GLN A 137 -13.39 8.85 -28.51
N LEU A 138 -14.28 7.91 -28.18
CA LEU A 138 -13.94 6.50 -27.95
C LEU A 138 -13.44 5.77 -29.20
N THR A 139 -13.73 6.29 -30.40
CA THR A 139 -13.15 5.74 -31.64
C THR A 139 -11.68 6.10 -31.83
N CYS A 140 -11.20 7.15 -31.17
CA CYS A 140 -9.81 7.61 -31.19
C CYS A 140 -9.03 7.26 -29.92
N GLU A 141 -9.72 6.89 -28.83
CA GLU A 141 -9.14 6.51 -27.54
C GLU A 141 -8.08 5.40 -27.74
N GLY A 142 -6.93 5.54 -27.08
CA GLY A 142 -5.76 4.67 -27.30
C GLY A 142 -4.87 5.10 -28.48
N HIS A 143 -4.98 6.36 -28.91
CA HIS A 143 -4.11 7.00 -29.91
C HIS A 143 -4.03 6.26 -31.25
N ASN A 144 -5.19 5.84 -31.77
CA ASN A 144 -5.26 5.16 -33.05
C ASN A 144 -5.05 6.14 -34.22
N LEU A 145 -3.79 6.31 -34.63
CA LEU A 145 -3.37 7.25 -35.67
C LEU A 145 -4.09 7.03 -37.01
N GLU A 146 -4.45 5.78 -37.36
CA GLU A 146 -5.18 5.51 -38.60
C GLU A 146 -6.61 6.05 -38.55
N TRP A 147 -7.30 5.83 -37.44
CA TRP A 147 -8.67 6.33 -37.25
C TRP A 147 -8.70 7.86 -37.19
N GLN A 148 -7.77 8.46 -36.43
CA GLN A 148 -7.63 9.92 -36.31
C GLN A 148 -7.41 10.59 -37.67
N ASN A 149 -6.56 10.02 -38.54
CA ASN A 149 -6.36 10.54 -39.89
C ASN A 149 -7.59 10.34 -40.77
N TYR A 150 -8.30 9.21 -40.60
CA TYR A 150 -9.51 8.92 -41.36
C TYR A 150 -10.68 9.84 -41.00
N LEU A 151 -10.77 10.37 -39.76
CA LEU A 151 -11.75 11.40 -39.39
C LEU A 151 -11.53 12.74 -40.12
N ARG A 152 -10.27 13.07 -40.44
CA ARG A 152 -9.92 14.28 -41.19
C ARG A 152 -10.14 14.11 -42.69
N THR A 153 -9.73 12.98 -43.26
CA THR A 153 -9.79 12.76 -44.72
C THR A 153 -9.99 11.29 -45.05
N GLN A 154 -11.09 10.97 -45.76
CA GLN A 154 -11.43 9.60 -46.17
C GLN A 154 -10.88 9.29 -47.57
N ALA A 155 -9.58 9.01 -47.65
CA ALA A 155 -8.92 8.64 -48.90
C ALA A 155 -9.53 7.34 -49.47
N GLY A 156 -10.18 7.44 -50.64
CA GLY A 156 -10.86 6.31 -51.29
C GLY A 156 -12.38 6.49 -51.46
N ASN A 157 -12.97 7.46 -50.75
CA ASN A 157 -14.36 7.90 -50.92
C ASN A 157 -14.47 9.00 -51.99
N THR A 158 -15.67 9.20 -52.54
CA THR A 158 -15.94 10.24 -53.56
C THR A 158 -16.03 11.66 -52.98
N THR A 159 -16.39 11.77 -51.69
CA THR A 159 -16.47 13.03 -50.95
C THR A 159 -15.77 12.87 -49.60
N THR A 160 -15.03 13.88 -49.19
CA THR A 160 -14.37 13.94 -47.90
C THR A 160 -15.14 14.85 -46.95
N VAL A 161 -15.42 14.37 -45.75
CA VAL A 161 -16.01 15.15 -44.66
C VAL A 161 -14.96 15.29 -43.56
N ASN A 162 -14.60 16.52 -43.24
CA ASN A 162 -13.62 16.78 -42.19
C ASN A 162 -14.34 16.95 -40.84
N VAL A 163 -14.53 15.83 -40.13
CA VAL A 163 -15.25 15.82 -38.86
C VAL A 163 -14.55 16.68 -37.81
N VAL A 164 -13.21 16.76 -37.85
CA VAL A 164 -12.40 17.55 -36.91
C VAL A 164 -12.76 19.04 -36.97
N ILE A 165 -12.90 19.60 -38.17
CA ILE A 165 -13.30 21.01 -38.34
C ILE A 165 -14.76 21.23 -37.98
N CYS A 166 -15.65 20.29 -38.31
CA CYS A 166 -17.05 20.37 -37.88
C CYS A 166 -17.18 20.40 -36.34
N THR A 167 -16.30 19.70 -35.60
CA THR A 167 -16.26 19.77 -34.13
C THR A 167 -15.89 21.16 -33.64
N VAL A 168 -14.90 21.80 -34.26
CA VAL A 168 -14.49 23.18 -33.92
C VAL A 168 -15.62 24.18 -34.24
N ASP A 169 -16.31 24.02 -35.37
CA ASP A 169 -17.45 24.87 -35.73
C ASP A 169 -18.61 24.76 -34.73
N TYR A 170 -18.86 23.55 -34.20
CA TYR A 170 -19.82 23.36 -33.10
C TYR A 170 -19.36 24.05 -31.81
N LEU A 171 -18.08 23.91 -31.45
CA LEU A 171 -17.51 24.54 -30.26
C LEU A 171 -17.62 26.07 -30.32
N LEU A 172 -17.39 26.69 -31.48
CA LEU A 172 -17.53 28.13 -31.66
C LEU A 172 -18.98 28.60 -31.45
N ARG A 173 -19.96 27.89 -32.03
CA ARG A 173 -21.39 28.18 -31.80
C ARG A 173 -21.77 28.05 -30.33
N LEU A 174 -21.24 27.04 -29.65
CA LEU A 174 -21.47 26.84 -28.22
C LEU A 174 -20.84 27.95 -27.39
N GLN A 175 -19.62 28.37 -27.73
CA GLN A 175 -18.91 29.45 -27.05
C GLN A 175 -19.63 30.80 -27.17
N GLU A 176 -20.05 31.19 -28.38
CA GLU A 176 -20.82 32.42 -28.61
C GLU A 176 -22.12 32.42 -27.78
N SER A 177 -22.83 31.29 -27.78
CA SER A 177 -24.06 31.07 -27.02
C SER A 177 -23.86 31.17 -25.50
N ILE A 178 -22.79 30.59 -24.95
CA ILE A 178 -22.45 30.71 -23.53
C ILE A 178 -22.08 32.16 -23.17
N MET A 179 -21.38 32.86 -24.07
CA MET A 179 -21.00 34.26 -23.88
C MET A 179 -22.23 35.19 -23.84
N ASP A 180 -23.22 34.98 -24.70
CA ASP A 180 -24.48 35.72 -24.66
C ASP A 180 -25.24 35.49 -23.34
N PHE A 181 -25.21 34.25 -22.85
CA PHE A 181 -25.84 33.91 -21.57
C PHE A 181 -25.11 34.56 -20.38
N TYR A 182 -23.78 34.68 -20.44
CA TYR A 182 -23.02 35.48 -19.48
C TYR A 182 -23.46 36.95 -19.49
N TRP A 183 -23.61 37.57 -20.65
CA TRP A 183 -24.06 38.97 -20.75
C TRP A 183 -25.46 39.19 -20.19
N HIS A 184 -26.39 38.24 -20.40
CA HIS A 184 -27.73 38.29 -19.80
C HIS A 184 -27.66 38.34 -18.26
N TYR A 185 -26.76 37.57 -17.67
CA TYR A 185 -26.57 37.53 -16.22
C TYR A 185 -25.59 38.58 -15.71
N SER A 186 -24.82 39.27 -16.56
CA SER A 186 -23.73 40.17 -16.16
C SER A 186 -24.17 41.22 -15.14
N SER A 187 -25.34 41.84 -15.35
CA SER A 187 -25.92 42.87 -14.47
C SER A 187 -26.59 42.34 -13.19
N LYS A 188 -26.89 41.05 -13.12
CA LYS A 188 -27.52 40.41 -11.95
C LYS A 188 -26.45 39.87 -11.01
N GLU A 189 -26.54 40.13 -9.71
CA GLU A 189 -25.57 39.59 -8.73
C GLU A 189 -25.70 38.06 -8.59
N LEU A 190 -26.93 37.54 -8.55
CA LEU A 190 -27.20 36.11 -8.41
C LEU A 190 -27.72 35.49 -9.71
N ILE A 191 -27.22 34.29 -10.03
CA ILE A 191 -27.75 33.44 -11.10
C ILE A 191 -28.93 32.64 -10.54
N ASP A 192 -30.07 32.71 -11.23
CA ASP A 192 -31.28 31.97 -10.86
C ASP A 192 -31.01 30.44 -10.89
N PRO A 193 -31.66 29.62 -10.04
CA PRO A 193 -31.48 28.17 -10.04
C PRO A 193 -31.70 27.52 -11.42
N ALA A 194 -32.69 27.98 -12.18
CA ALA A 194 -32.94 27.54 -13.56
C ALA A 194 -31.79 27.93 -14.52
N GLY A 195 -31.20 29.11 -14.32
CA GLY A 195 -30.01 29.55 -15.05
C GLY A 195 -28.80 28.67 -14.75
N LYS A 196 -28.54 28.38 -13.46
CA LYS A 196 -27.46 27.48 -13.03
C LYS A 196 -27.58 26.10 -13.67
N ALA A 197 -28.77 25.49 -13.65
CA ALA A 197 -29.00 24.17 -14.24
C ALA A 197 -28.70 24.12 -15.75
N ASN A 198 -29.07 25.17 -16.49
CA ASN A 198 -28.77 25.24 -17.92
C ASN A 198 -27.28 25.51 -18.21
N PHE A 199 -26.61 26.32 -17.38
CA PHE A 199 -25.16 26.50 -17.46
C PHE A 199 -24.42 25.18 -17.21
N PHE A 200 -24.78 24.40 -16.18
CA PHE A 200 -24.17 23.10 -15.91
C PHE A 200 -24.25 22.16 -17.11
N LYS A 201 -25.42 22.08 -17.75
CA LYS A 201 -25.57 21.26 -18.96
C LYS A 201 -24.66 21.73 -20.09
N ALA A 202 -24.55 23.04 -20.32
CA ALA A 202 -23.75 23.57 -21.43
C ALA A 202 -22.24 23.41 -21.18
N ILE A 203 -21.82 23.61 -19.93
CA ILE A 203 -20.44 23.36 -19.48
C ILE A 203 -20.10 21.87 -19.65
N GLY A 204 -21.00 20.95 -19.26
CA GLY A 204 -20.81 19.51 -19.46
C GLY A 204 -20.65 19.12 -20.94
N VAL A 205 -21.47 19.71 -21.83
CA VAL A 205 -21.32 19.51 -23.29
C VAL A 205 -19.98 20.06 -23.79
N ALA A 206 -19.57 21.25 -23.34
CA ALA A 206 -18.29 21.85 -23.72
C ALA A 206 -17.09 20.99 -23.27
N SER A 207 -17.11 20.48 -22.04
CA SER A 207 -16.09 19.56 -21.51
C SER A 207 -15.95 18.32 -22.38
N GLN A 208 -17.07 17.69 -22.75
CA GLN A 208 -17.06 16.53 -23.65
C GLN A 208 -16.49 16.86 -25.04
N VAL A 209 -16.72 18.06 -25.57
CA VAL A 209 -16.14 18.51 -26.85
C VAL A 209 -14.63 18.70 -26.74
N PHE A 210 -14.13 19.35 -25.67
CA PHE A 210 -12.69 19.49 -25.43
C PHE A 210 -12.01 18.13 -25.30
N ASN A 211 -12.58 17.21 -24.51
CA ASN A 211 -12.05 15.86 -24.36
C ASN A 211 -12.03 15.09 -25.70
N THR A 212 -13.01 15.32 -26.57
CA THR A 212 -13.03 14.73 -27.92
C THR A 212 -11.93 15.33 -28.80
N LEU A 213 -11.72 16.65 -28.76
CA LEU A 213 -10.64 17.31 -29.52
C LEU A 213 -9.27 16.85 -29.05
N THR A 214 -9.09 16.65 -27.74
CA THR A 214 -7.88 16.10 -27.12
C THR A 214 -7.53 14.72 -27.68
N GLU A 215 -8.47 13.76 -27.70
CA GLU A 215 -8.22 12.42 -28.26
C GLU A 215 -7.94 12.40 -29.77
N VAL A 216 -8.43 13.40 -30.51
CA VAL A 216 -8.21 13.51 -31.96
C VAL A 216 -6.78 13.96 -32.28
N ILE A 217 -6.09 14.64 -31.35
CA ILE A 217 -4.73 15.16 -31.54
C ILE A 217 -3.63 14.39 -30.79
N GLN A 218 -3.95 13.81 -29.62
CA GLN A 218 -2.99 13.09 -28.78
C GLN A 218 -2.42 11.85 -29.48
N GLY A 219 -1.17 11.50 -29.17
CA GLY A 219 -0.42 10.46 -29.89
C GLY A 219 0.05 11.01 -31.24
N PRO A 220 1.06 11.89 -31.21
CA PRO A 220 1.02 13.17 -31.89
C PRO A 220 0.59 13.04 -33.35
N CYS A 221 -0.67 13.37 -33.62
CA CYS A 221 -1.20 13.44 -34.98
C CYS A 221 -0.91 14.82 -35.56
N THR A 222 0.32 15.00 -36.05
CA THR A 222 0.83 16.27 -36.61
C THR A 222 -0.11 16.90 -37.64
N GLN A 223 -0.78 16.07 -38.45
CA GLN A 223 -1.71 16.55 -39.48
C GLN A 223 -3.03 17.07 -38.89
N ASN A 224 -3.53 16.49 -37.78
CA ASN A 224 -4.70 17.02 -37.06
C ASN A 224 -4.35 18.30 -36.30
N GLN A 225 -3.18 18.33 -35.65
CA GLN A 225 -2.66 19.53 -34.99
C GLN A 225 -2.54 20.71 -35.96
N GLN A 226 -1.98 20.50 -37.15
CA GLN A 226 -1.90 21.53 -38.20
C GLN A 226 -3.28 21.97 -38.71
N ALA A 227 -4.21 21.03 -38.92
CA ALA A 227 -5.56 21.35 -39.35
C ALA A 227 -6.29 22.24 -38.33
N LEU A 228 -6.13 21.96 -37.03
CA LEU A 228 -6.67 22.79 -35.96
C LEU A 228 -5.98 24.15 -35.87
N ALA A 229 -4.65 24.19 -36.02
CA ALA A 229 -3.88 25.43 -35.98
C ALA A 229 -4.26 26.42 -37.10
N HIS A 230 -4.65 25.91 -38.27
CA HIS A 230 -5.17 26.72 -39.39
C HIS A 230 -6.67 26.99 -39.34
N SER A 231 -7.38 26.42 -38.35
CA SER A 231 -8.81 26.64 -38.15
C SER A 231 -9.09 27.86 -37.27
N ARG A 232 -10.37 28.13 -36.99
CA ARG A 232 -10.81 29.19 -36.07
C ARG A 232 -10.85 28.77 -34.60
N LEU A 233 -10.11 27.72 -34.23
CA LEU A 233 -10.04 27.25 -32.85
C LEU A 233 -9.51 28.33 -31.89
N TRP A 234 -8.51 29.12 -32.33
CA TRP A 234 -7.92 30.20 -31.52
C TRP A 234 -8.94 31.29 -31.16
N ASP A 235 -9.87 31.62 -32.06
CA ASP A 235 -10.98 32.55 -31.77
C ASP A 235 -11.84 32.03 -30.60
N ALA A 236 -12.19 30.74 -30.62
CA ALA A 236 -12.99 30.10 -29.57
C ALA A 236 -12.24 30.08 -28.22
N VAL A 237 -10.95 29.75 -28.22
CA VAL A 237 -10.10 29.74 -27.01
C VAL A 237 -10.03 31.13 -26.38
N GLY A 238 -9.82 32.19 -27.18
CA GLY A 238 -9.85 33.56 -26.69
C GLY A 238 -11.18 33.94 -26.03
N GLY A 239 -12.30 33.51 -26.61
CA GLY A 239 -13.63 33.69 -26.04
C GLY A 239 -13.85 32.98 -24.70
N PHE A 240 -13.34 31.75 -24.54
CA PHE A 240 -13.39 31.03 -23.27
C PHE A 240 -12.49 31.65 -22.20
N LEU A 241 -11.30 32.16 -22.55
CA LEU A 241 -10.43 32.88 -21.61
C LEU A 241 -11.12 34.12 -21.02
N PHE A 242 -11.87 34.87 -21.84
CA PHE A 242 -12.69 35.98 -21.37
C PHE A 242 -13.80 35.52 -20.41
N LEU A 243 -14.49 34.43 -20.76
CA LEU A 243 -15.55 33.86 -19.92
C LEU A 243 -15.00 33.42 -18.56
N PHE A 244 -13.87 32.72 -18.54
CA PHE A 244 -13.25 32.23 -17.31
C PHE A 244 -12.85 33.37 -16.38
N SER A 245 -12.15 34.41 -16.88
CA SER A 245 -11.68 35.51 -16.02
C SER A 245 -12.84 36.26 -15.34
N HIS A 246 -13.94 36.48 -16.06
CA HIS A 246 -15.08 37.26 -15.53
C HIS A 246 -16.07 36.41 -14.73
N MET A 247 -16.26 35.14 -15.08
CA MET A 247 -17.12 34.25 -14.30
C MET A 247 -16.42 33.80 -13.01
N GLN A 248 -15.10 33.62 -13.00
CA GLN A 248 -14.36 33.30 -11.77
C GLN A 248 -14.50 34.39 -10.71
N ASP A 249 -14.29 35.66 -11.09
CA ASP A 249 -14.47 36.81 -10.18
C ASP A 249 -15.91 36.92 -9.65
N LYS A 250 -16.90 36.59 -10.48
CA LYS A 250 -18.30 36.72 -10.11
C LYS A 250 -18.80 35.58 -9.22
N LEU A 251 -18.53 34.33 -9.62
CA LEU A 251 -19.04 33.14 -8.95
C LEU A 251 -18.37 32.91 -7.58
N SER A 252 -17.14 33.38 -7.39
CA SER A 252 -16.42 33.22 -6.11
C SER A 252 -16.99 34.05 -4.96
N LYS A 253 -17.72 35.14 -5.26
CA LYS A 253 -18.30 36.05 -4.25
C LYS A 253 -19.50 35.44 -3.49
N HIS A 254 -20.05 34.32 -3.96
CA HIS A 254 -21.22 33.70 -3.37
C HIS A 254 -21.04 32.19 -3.20
N SER A 255 -21.10 31.71 -1.96
CA SER A 255 -20.99 30.29 -1.59
C SER A 255 -21.99 29.40 -2.33
N SER A 256 -23.23 29.87 -2.54
CA SER A 256 -24.26 29.13 -3.29
C SER A 256 -23.91 28.85 -4.77
N GLN A 257 -22.86 29.47 -5.31
CA GLN A 257 -22.42 29.36 -6.70
C GLN A 257 -21.08 28.63 -6.84
N VAL A 258 -20.48 28.19 -5.74
CA VAL A 258 -19.18 27.52 -5.74
C VAL A 258 -19.21 26.22 -6.53
N ASP A 259 -20.32 25.48 -6.53
CA ASP A 259 -20.42 24.25 -7.33
C ASP A 259 -20.32 24.54 -8.83
N LEU A 260 -20.93 25.64 -9.28
CA LEU A 260 -20.83 26.08 -10.68
C LEU A 260 -19.41 26.57 -11.00
N LEU A 261 -18.75 27.24 -10.04
CA LEU A 261 -17.35 27.64 -10.18
C LEU A 261 -16.45 26.41 -10.32
N LYS A 262 -16.64 25.37 -9.50
CA LYS A 262 -15.87 24.11 -9.59
C LYS A 262 -16.00 23.46 -10.97
N GLU A 263 -17.22 23.37 -11.51
CA GLU A 263 -17.42 22.83 -12.87
C GLU A 263 -16.80 23.72 -13.96
N LEU A 264 -16.87 25.05 -13.81
CA LEU A 264 -16.21 25.97 -14.73
C LEU A 264 -14.68 25.81 -14.70
N LEU A 265 -14.13 25.60 -13.51
CA LEU A 265 -12.73 25.35 -13.26
C LEU A 265 -12.28 24.01 -13.90
N ASN A 266 -13.10 22.96 -13.78
CA ASN A 266 -12.87 21.69 -14.50
C ASN A 266 -12.88 21.89 -16.03
N LEU A 267 -13.81 22.68 -16.56
CA LEU A 267 -13.83 23.00 -17.99
C LEU A 267 -12.56 23.74 -18.44
N GLN A 268 -12.04 24.65 -17.61
CA GLN A 268 -10.77 25.33 -17.89
C GLN A 268 -9.59 24.34 -17.92
N LYS A 269 -9.58 23.34 -17.02
CA LYS A 269 -8.58 22.26 -17.02
C LYS A 269 -8.62 21.45 -18.32
N ASP A 270 -9.82 21.06 -18.78
CA ASP A 270 -9.98 20.33 -20.04
C ASP A 270 -9.47 21.14 -21.25
N MET A 271 -9.77 22.45 -21.29
CA MET A 271 -9.28 23.35 -22.32
C MET A 271 -7.74 23.47 -22.30
N ILE A 272 -7.14 23.66 -21.13
CA ILE A 272 -5.67 23.76 -21.00
C ILE A 272 -5.01 22.42 -21.38
N THR A 273 -5.62 21.29 -21.04
CA THR A 273 -5.12 19.95 -21.41
C THR A 273 -5.12 19.75 -22.93
N MET A 274 -6.16 20.23 -23.62
CA MET A 274 -6.18 20.28 -25.09
C MET A 274 -5.03 21.15 -25.63
N MET A 275 -4.78 22.32 -25.04
CA MET A 275 -3.66 23.19 -25.45
C MET A 275 -2.29 22.52 -25.22
N LEU A 276 -2.09 21.83 -24.11
CA LEU A 276 -0.88 21.03 -23.87
C LEU A 276 -0.72 19.92 -24.91
N SER A 277 -1.80 19.25 -25.27
CA SER A 277 -1.82 18.19 -26.30
C SER A 277 -1.53 18.73 -27.71
N MET A 278 -1.81 20.02 -27.97
CA MET A 278 -1.40 20.69 -29.21
C MET A 278 0.12 20.95 -29.29
N LEU A 279 0.81 21.00 -28.15
CA LEU A 279 2.27 21.16 -28.07
C LEU A 279 3.01 19.81 -28.05
N GLU A 280 2.28 18.69 -28.05
CA GLU A 280 2.88 17.36 -28.07
C GLU A 280 3.69 17.12 -29.36
N GLY A 281 4.96 16.76 -29.21
CA GLY A 281 5.89 16.57 -30.33
C GLY A 281 6.28 17.86 -31.06
N ASN A 282 6.04 19.03 -30.45
CA ASN A 282 6.36 20.33 -31.05
C ASN A 282 7.88 20.55 -31.15
N VAL A 283 8.27 21.24 -32.22
CA VAL A 283 9.67 21.64 -32.46
C VAL A 283 9.88 23.03 -31.87
N VAL A 284 11.08 23.31 -31.37
CA VAL A 284 11.51 24.67 -30.99
C VAL A 284 11.21 25.64 -32.15
N ASN A 285 10.62 26.80 -31.83
CA ASN A 285 10.17 27.79 -32.84
C ASN A 285 9.10 27.28 -33.83
N GLY A 286 8.31 26.27 -33.45
CA GLY A 286 7.19 25.75 -34.24
C GLY A 286 6.03 26.76 -34.43
N THR A 287 5.28 26.61 -35.54
CA THR A 287 4.16 27.50 -35.88
C THR A 287 3.02 27.46 -34.85
N ILE A 288 2.77 26.30 -34.25
CA ILE A 288 1.71 26.10 -33.25
C ILE A 288 2.04 26.86 -31.96
N GLY A 289 3.25 26.70 -31.44
CA GLY A 289 3.71 27.43 -30.24
C GLY A 289 3.64 28.94 -30.44
N LYS A 290 4.06 29.43 -31.62
CA LYS A 290 3.95 30.86 -31.96
C LYS A 290 2.51 31.37 -31.96
N GLN A 291 1.59 30.66 -32.62
CA GLN A 291 0.17 31.05 -32.65
C GLN A 291 -0.48 31.02 -31.26
N MET A 292 -0.08 30.06 -30.42
CA MET A 292 -0.55 29.99 -29.04
C MET A 292 -0.08 31.18 -28.22
N VAL A 293 1.20 31.57 -28.35
CA VAL A 293 1.72 32.80 -27.73
C VAL A 293 0.99 34.04 -28.25
N ASP A 294 0.74 34.13 -29.56
CA ASP A 294 -0.03 35.25 -30.13
C ASP A 294 -1.44 35.35 -29.53
N THR A 295 -2.13 34.23 -29.36
CA THR A 295 -3.48 34.16 -28.75
C THR A 295 -3.45 34.56 -27.27
N LEU A 296 -2.47 34.03 -26.50
CA LEU A 296 -2.32 34.36 -25.08
C LEU A 296 -1.99 35.83 -24.86
N VAL A 297 -1.15 36.42 -25.72
CA VAL A 297 -0.81 37.84 -25.61
C VAL A 297 -1.95 38.74 -26.11
N GLU A 298 -2.74 38.32 -27.11
CA GLU A 298 -3.97 39.03 -27.50
C GLU A 298 -4.98 39.08 -26.34
N SER A 299 -5.07 37.98 -25.58
CA SER A 299 -5.94 37.87 -24.40
C SER A 299 -5.24 38.17 -23.07
N ALA A 300 -4.10 38.87 -23.07
CA ALA A 300 -3.23 39.01 -21.89
C ALA A 300 -3.98 39.54 -20.65
N SER A 301 -4.87 40.53 -20.82
CA SER A 301 -5.65 41.11 -19.71
C SER A 301 -6.52 40.07 -19.01
N ASN A 302 -7.09 39.11 -19.75
CA ASN A 302 -7.94 38.07 -19.19
C ASN A 302 -7.09 37.03 -18.46
N VAL A 303 -5.93 36.65 -19.03
CA VAL A 303 -5.03 35.68 -18.39
C VAL A 303 -4.37 36.26 -17.14
N GLU A 304 -4.04 37.55 -17.11
CA GLU A 304 -3.54 38.23 -15.90
C GLU A 304 -4.56 38.19 -14.75
N LEU A 305 -5.85 38.37 -15.04
CA LEU A 305 -6.91 38.24 -14.03
C LEU A 305 -6.99 36.81 -13.48
N ILE A 306 -6.89 35.80 -14.35
CA ILE A 306 -6.86 34.38 -13.96
C ILE A 306 -5.63 34.07 -13.08
N LEU A 307 -4.46 34.56 -13.46
CA LEU A 307 -3.22 34.37 -12.69
C LEU A 307 -3.30 35.06 -11.33
N LYS A 308 -3.82 36.29 -11.27
CA LYS A 308 -4.04 37.02 -10.01
C LYS A 308 -5.01 36.29 -9.09
N TYR A 309 -6.06 35.69 -9.66
CA TYR A 309 -7.00 34.86 -8.92
C TYR A 309 -6.28 33.67 -8.26
N PHE A 310 -5.49 32.90 -9.01
CA PHE A 310 -4.76 31.76 -8.44
C PHE A 310 -3.70 32.19 -7.42
N ASP A 311 -2.91 33.22 -7.71
CA ASP A 311 -1.87 33.75 -6.81
C ASP A 311 -2.43 34.09 -5.42
N MET A 312 -3.60 34.71 -5.38
CA MET A 312 -4.26 35.10 -4.13
C MET A 312 -4.69 33.89 -3.28
N PHE A 313 -5.22 32.82 -3.88
CA PHE A 313 -5.65 31.61 -3.15
C PHE A 313 -4.50 30.64 -2.83
N LEU A 314 -3.42 30.63 -3.61
CA LEU A 314 -2.24 29.81 -3.29
C LEU A 314 -1.51 30.34 -2.05
N LYS A 315 -1.34 31.66 -1.95
CA LYS A 315 -0.75 32.34 -0.77
C LYS A 315 -1.56 32.14 0.51
N LEU A 316 -2.85 31.81 0.39
CA LEU A 316 -3.76 31.70 1.53
C LEU A 316 -3.36 30.57 2.48
N LYS A 317 -2.90 29.43 1.95
CA LYS A 317 -2.45 28.29 2.76
C LYS A 317 -1.16 28.60 3.52
N ASP A 318 -0.26 29.37 2.92
CA ASP A 318 0.98 29.82 3.58
C ASP A 318 0.67 30.83 4.70
N LEU A 319 -0.33 31.69 4.50
CA LEU A 319 -0.84 32.60 5.53
C LEU A 319 -1.42 31.82 6.72
N THR A 320 -2.35 30.89 6.49
CA THR A 320 -3.06 30.19 7.57
C THR A 320 -2.20 29.18 8.32
N SER A 321 -1.16 28.64 7.68
CA SER A 321 -0.19 27.76 8.32
C SER A 321 0.85 28.50 9.18
N SER A 322 1.03 29.81 8.98
CA SER A 322 1.99 30.63 9.71
C SER A 322 1.71 30.72 11.22
N ALA A 323 2.77 30.69 12.03
CA ALA A 323 2.68 30.81 13.48
C ALA A 323 1.97 32.10 13.92
N SER A 324 2.20 33.22 13.20
CA SER A 324 1.57 34.51 13.51
C SER A 324 0.05 34.52 13.32
N PHE A 325 -0.46 33.63 12.46
CA PHE A 325 -1.89 33.47 12.20
C PHE A 325 -2.52 32.50 13.21
N LYS A 326 -1.83 31.41 13.53
CA LYS A 326 -2.26 30.44 14.57
C LYS A 326 -2.38 31.05 15.98
N GLU A 327 -1.66 32.13 16.27
CA GLU A 327 -1.82 32.89 17.52
C GLU A 327 -3.22 33.51 17.69
N ILE A 328 -3.93 33.78 16.58
CA ILE A 328 -5.29 34.34 16.59
C ILE A 328 -6.29 33.28 17.03
N ASP A 329 -6.05 32.02 16.64
CA ASP A 329 -6.88 30.87 16.99
C ASP A 329 -6.36 30.23 18.29
N THR A 330 -6.60 30.91 19.42
CA THR A 330 -6.14 30.44 20.74
C THR A 330 -6.75 29.09 21.14
N ASN A 331 -7.86 28.69 20.52
CA ASN A 331 -8.60 27.47 20.82
C ASN A 331 -8.29 26.32 19.85
N ASN A 332 -7.56 26.58 18.75
CA ASN A 332 -7.42 25.68 17.59
C ASN A 332 -8.79 25.15 17.11
N ASP A 333 -9.80 26.01 17.11
CA ASP A 333 -11.16 25.64 16.73
C ASP A 333 -11.44 25.85 15.23
N GLY A 334 -10.54 26.52 14.50
CA GLY A 334 -10.67 26.79 13.07
C GLY A 334 -11.48 28.05 12.74
N TRP A 335 -11.90 28.83 13.74
CA TRP A 335 -12.79 29.98 13.56
C TRP A 335 -12.13 31.31 13.96
N VAL A 336 -12.13 32.28 13.05
CA VAL A 336 -11.51 33.60 13.26
C VAL A 336 -12.50 34.73 13.00
N LEU A 337 -12.36 35.86 13.71
CA LEU A 337 -13.16 37.06 13.42
C LEU A 337 -12.67 37.73 12.12
N PRO A 338 -13.56 38.20 11.23
CA PRO A 338 -13.15 38.84 9.97
C PRO A 338 -12.24 40.07 10.14
N LYS A 339 -12.37 40.79 11.27
CA LYS A 339 -11.49 41.92 11.60
C LYS A 339 -10.06 41.48 11.87
N ASP A 340 -9.90 40.46 12.70
CA ASP A 340 -8.59 39.91 13.06
C ASP A 340 -7.92 39.27 11.83
N PHE A 341 -8.72 38.61 10.99
CA PHE A 341 -8.30 38.09 9.69
C PHE A 341 -7.76 39.21 8.77
N LYS A 342 -8.50 40.30 8.64
CA LYS A 342 -8.11 41.49 7.86
C LYS A 342 -6.82 42.12 8.39
N GLU A 343 -6.74 42.38 9.69
CA GLU A 343 -5.56 43.00 10.31
C GLU A 343 -4.30 42.17 10.08
N LYS A 344 -4.40 40.85 10.11
CA LYS A 344 -3.26 39.95 9.94
C LYS A 344 -2.84 39.81 8.48
N MET A 345 -3.77 39.89 7.53
CA MET A 345 -3.45 40.03 6.12
C MET A 345 -2.73 41.35 5.82
N GLU A 346 -3.19 42.47 6.39
CA GLU A 346 -2.54 43.77 6.26
C GLU A 346 -1.14 43.79 6.89
N GLN A 347 -0.94 43.09 8.02
CA GLN A 347 0.36 42.98 8.69
C GLN A 347 1.39 42.19 7.88
N GLN A 348 1.00 41.10 7.20
CA GLN A 348 1.92 40.28 6.41
C GLN A 348 2.37 40.94 5.10
N LYS A 349 1.65 41.96 4.60
CA LYS A 349 1.96 42.69 3.35
C LYS A 349 2.03 41.84 2.08
N SER A 350 1.56 40.59 2.13
CA SER A 350 1.53 39.69 0.96
C SER A 350 0.37 39.97 0.00
N TYR A 351 -0.61 40.76 0.44
CA TYR A 351 -1.85 41.08 -0.28
C TYR A 351 -2.04 42.59 -0.45
N THR A 352 -2.69 43.00 -1.54
CA THR A 352 -3.15 44.38 -1.73
C THR A 352 -4.48 44.64 -0.99
N PRO A 353 -4.81 45.88 -0.61
CA PRO A 353 -6.07 46.19 0.08
C PRO A 353 -7.32 45.74 -0.70
N GLU A 354 -7.28 45.81 -2.03
CA GLU A 354 -8.35 45.36 -2.92
C GLU A 354 -8.51 43.83 -2.91
N GLU A 355 -7.40 43.08 -2.87
CA GLU A 355 -7.43 41.61 -2.75
C GLU A 355 -7.98 41.17 -1.39
N ILE A 356 -7.64 41.88 -0.31
CA ILE A 356 -8.16 41.59 1.03
C ILE A 356 -9.68 41.81 1.06
N GLU A 357 -10.18 42.90 0.46
CA GLU A 357 -11.61 43.15 0.35
C GLU A 357 -12.32 42.07 -0.49
N PHE A 358 -11.69 41.63 -1.58
CA PHE A 358 -12.20 40.54 -2.40
C PHE A 358 -12.27 39.21 -1.64
N LEU A 359 -11.22 38.83 -0.91
CA LEU A 359 -11.20 37.61 -0.09
C LEU A 359 -12.29 37.67 0.98
N LEU A 360 -12.45 38.81 1.66
CA LEU A 360 -13.52 39.02 2.63
C LEU A 360 -14.92 38.93 2.00
N ALA A 361 -15.08 39.30 0.73
CA ALA A 361 -16.34 39.12 0.00
C ALA A 361 -16.61 37.66 -0.38
N CYS A 362 -15.58 36.84 -0.55
CA CYS A 362 -15.72 35.39 -0.81
C CYS A 362 -16.02 34.59 0.47
N CYS A 363 -15.76 35.20 1.63
CA CYS A 363 -15.88 34.61 2.95
C CYS A 363 -17.32 34.69 3.49
N GLU A 364 -17.85 33.58 4.00
CA GLU A 364 -19.11 33.58 4.74
C GLU A 364 -18.86 33.65 6.25
N THR A 365 -19.64 34.47 6.94
CA THR A 365 -19.67 34.49 8.40
C THR A 365 -20.81 33.61 8.91
N ASN A 366 -20.53 32.78 9.92
CA ASN A 366 -21.57 32.06 10.64
C ASN A 366 -22.58 33.01 11.31
N HIS A 367 -23.66 32.44 11.86
CA HIS A 367 -24.61 33.16 12.72
C HIS A 367 -23.92 33.93 13.87
N ASP A 368 -22.75 33.47 14.33
CA ASP A 368 -21.93 34.10 15.37
C ASP A 368 -20.94 35.17 14.85
N GLY A 369 -20.93 35.47 13.55
CA GLY A 369 -20.03 36.46 12.94
C GLY A 369 -18.56 36.02 12.79
N LYS A 370 -18.27 34.73 13.00
CA LYS A 370 -16.94 34.12 12.80
C LYS A 370 -16.80 33.47 11.43
N LEU A 371 -15.57 33.47 10.91
CA LEU A 371 -15.12 32.88 9.65
C LEU A 371 -14.50 31.50 9.90
N ASP A 372 -14.91 30.49 9.14
CA ASP A 372 -14.16 29.24 9.01
C ASP A 372 -13.00 29.42 8.04
N TYR A 373 -11.79 29.64 8.55
CA TYR A 373 -10.63 29.82 7.66
C TYR A 373 -10.12 28.50 7.10
N VAL A 374 -10.40 27.36 7.76
CA VAL A 374 -9.94 26.03 7.34
C VAL A 374 -10.80 25.56 6.16
N GLY A 375 -12.12 25.53 6.34
CA GLY A 375 -13.06 25.19 5.27
C GLY A 375 -13.01 26.16 4.10
N PHE A 376 -12.69 27.44 4.34
CA PHE A 376 -12.45 28.42 3.27
C PHE A 376 -11.17 28.12 2.48
N CYS A 377 -10.07 27.75 3.17
CA CYS A 377 -8.84 27.33 2.50
C CYS A 377 -9.09 26.11 1.62
N ASP A 378 -9.67 25.04 2.16
CA ASP A 378 -9.83 23.78 1.41
C ASP A 378 -10.75 23.95 0.19
N ARG A 379 -11.81 24.75 0.32
CA ARG A 379 -12.79 25.00 -0.75
C ARG A 379 -12.19 25.68 -1.98
N PHE A 380 -11.25 26.61 -1.81
CA PHE A 380 -10.68 27.39 -2.91
C PHE A 380 -9.24 27.00 -3.26
N HIS A 381 -8.45 26.51 -2.29
CA HIS A 381 -7.06 26.13 -2.50
C HIS A 381 -6.92 24.89 -3.39
N GLU A 382 -7.69 23.81 -3.13
CA GLU A 382 -7.55 22.57 -3.92
C GLU A 382 -7.88 22.78 -5.40
N PRO A 383 -9.04 23.38 -5.78
CA PRO A 383 -9.35 23.63 -7.19
C PRO A 383 -8.36 24.62 -7.84
N ALA A 384 -7.91 25.65 -7.10
CA ALA A 384 -6.91 26.59 -7.59
C ALA A 384 -5.54 25.92 -7.80
N LYS A 385 -5.18 24.95 -6.95
CA LYS A 385 -3.92 24.21 -7.05
C LYS A 385 -3.88 23.35 -8.31
N GLU A 386 -4.94 22.58 -8.59
CA GLU A 386 -4.99 21.70 -9.76
C GLU A 386 -4.89 22.48 -11.08
N ILE A 387 -5.62 23.59 -11.20
CA ILE A 387 -5.66 24.36 -12.45
C ILE A 387 -4.46 25.28 -12.57
N GLY A 388 -4.05 25.88 -11.45
CA GLY A 388 -2.81 26.66 -11.38
C GLY A 388 -1.61 25.83 -11.83
N PHE A 389 -1.56 24.55 -11.49
CA PHE A 389 -0.51 23.64 -11.97
C PHE A 389 -0.52 23.48 -13.49
N ASN A 390 -1.66 23.14 -14.10
CA ASN A 390 -1.76 22.97 -15.56
C ASN A 390 -1.41 24.25 -16.34
N LEU A 391 -1.83 25.41 -15.82
CA LEU A 391 -1.46 26.70 -16.40
C LEU A 391 0.04 26.98 -16.25
N ALA A 392 0.63 26.70 -15.09
CA ALA A 392 2.06 26.84 -14.86
C ALA A 392 2.89 25.93 -15.79
N VAL A 393 2.43 24.69 -16.02
CA VAL A 393 3.03 23.76 -16.99
C VAL A 393 2.96 24.33 -18.40
N LEU A 394 1.81 24.84 -18.84
CA LEU A 394 1.65 25.43 -20.17
C LEU A 394 2.62 26.59 -20.39
N LEU A 395 2.71 27.50 -19.43
CA LEU A 395 3.61 28.66 -19.51
C LEU A 395 5.09 28.24 -19.50
N THR A 396 5.45 27.27 -18.66
CA THR A 396 6.82 26.72 -18.62
C THR A 396 7.18 26.06 -19.94
N ASN A 397 6.30 25.21 -20.47
CA ASN A 397 6.48 24.52 -21.75
C ASN A 397 6.67 25.53 -22.91
N LEU A 398 5.81 26.54 -23.01
CA LEU A 398 5.95 27.61 -24.00
C LEU A 398 7.27 28.38 -23.85
N SER A 399 7.69 28.68 -22.61
CA SER A 399 8.94 29.41 -22.35
C SER A 399 10.19 28.65 -22.81
N GLU A 400 10.17 27.32 -22.70
CA GLU A 400 11.30 26.46 -23.07
C GLU A 400 11.37 26.22 -24.59
N HIS A 401 10.23 26.18 -25.27
CA HIS A 401 10.16 26.02 -26.74
C HIS A 401 10.29 27.34 -27.54
N MET A 402 10.06 28.49 -26.89
CA MET A 402 10.10 29.83 -27.49
C MET A 402 10.89 30.83 -26.61
N PRO A 403 12.19 30.60 -26.35
CA PRO A 403 12.95 31.43 -25.40
C PRO A 403 13.18 32.87 -25.88
N ASN A 404 13.24 33.09 -27.21
CA ASN A 404 13.63 34.37 -27.80
C ASN A 404 12.45 35.36 -27.97
N GLU A 405 11.27 35.07 -27.42
CA GLU A 405 10.07 35.92 -27.56
C GLU A 405 9.91 36.89 -26.36
N PRO A 406 10.19 38.20 -26.51
CA PRO A 406 10.20 39.14 -25.39
C PRO A 406 8.81 39.43 -24.81
N ARG A 407 7.74 39.25 -25.62
CA ARG A 407 6.35 39.40 -25.16
C ARG A 407 6.02 38.33 -24.10
N LEU A 408 6.47 37.10 -24.34
CA LEU A 408 6.29 35.99 -23.41
C LEU A 408 7.12 36.19 -22.14
N ALA A 409 8.36 36.67 -22.25
CA ALA A 409 9.20 36.93 -21.07
C ALA A 409 8.55 37.93 -20.09
N ARG A 410 8.00 39.05 -20.59
CA ARG A 410 7.25 40.01 -19.75
C ARG A 410 6.01 39.39 -19.12
N PHE A 411 5.34 38.50 -19.86
CA PHE A 411 4.16 37.80 -19.36
C PHE A 411 4.51 36.81 -18.24
N LEU A 412 5.64 36.10 -18.36
CA LEU A 412 6.15 35.18 -17.33
C LEU A 412 6.58 35.90 -16.05
N GLU A 413 7.07 37.14 -16.14
CA GLU A 413 7.37 37.96 -14.95
C GLU A 413 6.12 38.18 -14.09
N THR A 414 4.97 38.44 -14.71
CA THR A 414 3.67 38.57 -14.00
C THR A 414 3.24 37.24 -13.36
N ALA A 415 3.53 36.11 -14.00
CA ALA A 415 3.23 34.76 -13.50
C ALA A 415 4.27 34.22 -12.50
N GLY A 416 5.31 34.98 -12.18
CA GLY A 416 6.49 34.48 -11.46
C GLY A 416 6.19 33.88 -10.09
N SER A 417 5.24 34.45 -9.32
CA SER A 417 4.85 33.91 -8.02
C SER A 417 4.22 32.52 -8.12
N VAL A 418 3.33 32.33 -9.09
CA VAL A 418 2.64 31.06 -9.36
C VAL A 418 3.63 30.01 -9.86
N LEU A 419 4.53 30.38 -10.78
CA LEU A 419 5.56 29.48 -11.29
C LEU A 419 6.52 29.00 -10.19
N ASN A 420 6.95 29.91 -9.31
CA ASN A 420 7.83 29.56 -8.19
C ASN A 420 7.14 28.64 -7.16
N TYR A 421 5.83 28.79 -6.95
CA TYR A 421 5.06 27.92 -6.07
C TYR A 421 5.02 26.47 -6.59
N PHE A 422 4.84 26.28 -7.90
CA PHE A 422 4.72 24.96 -8.51
C PHE A 422 6.05 24.31 -8.91
N GLU A 423 7.16 25.05 -8.91
CA GLU A 423 8.47 24.52 -9.31
C GLU A 423 8.88 23.23 -8.57
N PRO A 424 8.68 23.07 -7.24
CA PRO A 424 9.02 21.83 -6.54
C PRO A 424 8.10 20.65 -6.88
N PHE A 425 6.87 20.93 -7.31
CA PHE A 425 5.86 19.92 -7.67
C PHE A 425 5.89 19.56 -9.16
N LEU A 426 6.66 20.31 -9.95
CA LEU A 426 6.80 20.10 -11.39
C LEU A 426 7.91 19.09 -11.68
N GLY A 427 7.49 17.88 -12.08
CA GLY A 427 8.38 16.88 -12.66
C GLY A 427 8.75 17.25 -14.10
N ARG A 428 10.05 17.24 -14.40
CA ARG A 428 10.60 17.41 -15.75
C ARG A 428 11.42 16.17 -16.10
N ILE A 429 11.16 15.59 -17.26
CA ILE A 429 11.98 14.53 -17.83
C ILE A 429 12.20 14.74 -19.33
N GLU A 430 13.33 14.26 -19.82
CA GLU A 430 13.63 14.19 -21.24
C GLU A 430 13.57 12.73 -21.71
N ILE A 431 12.86 12.50 -22.81
CA ILE A 431 12.73 11.19 -23.44
C ILE A 431 13.06 11.29 -24.93
N MET A 432 13.55 10.19 -25.50
CA MET A 432 13.68 10.03 -26.94
C MET A 432 12.35 9.50 -27.49
N GLY A 433 11.58 10.38 -28.15
CA GLY A 433 10.29 10.03 -28.72
C GLY A 433 10.38 9.12 -29.95
N GLY A 434 9.22 8.66 -30.44
CA GLY A 434 9.15 7.79 -31.64
C GLY A 434 9.74 8.41 -32.91
N SER A 435 9.89 9.74 -32.95
CA SER A 435 10.56 10.46 -34.03
C SER A 435 12.10 10.48 -33.95
N LYS A 436 12.69 9.78 -32.96
CA LYS A 436 14.13 9.83 -32.60
C LYS A 436 14.62 11.24 -32.27
N ARG A 437 13.74 12.07 -31.73
CA ARG A 437 14.03 13.41 -31.24
C ARG A 437 13.71 13.46 -29.76
N ILE A 438 14.41 14.34 -29.06
CA ILE A 438 14.21 14.55 -27.64
C ILE A 438 12.96 15.39 -27.44
N GLU A 439 12.08 14.86 -26.61
CA GLU A 439 10.84 15.48 -26.19
C GLU A 439 10.85 15.63 -24.67
N ARG A 440 10.26 16.71 -24.18
CA ARG A 440 10.11 17.00 -22.76
C ARG A 440 8.73 16.60 -22.30
N VAL A 441 8.67 15.89 -21.18
CA VAL A 441 7.41 15.51 -20.54
C VAL A 441 7.35 16.19 -19.17
N TYR A 442 6.21 16.83 -18.90
CA TYR A 442 5.93 17.49 -17.64
C TYR A 442 4.80 16.74 -16.94
N PHE A 443 4.93 16.55 -15.63
CA PHE A 443 3.93 15.85 -14.83
C PHE A 443 3.92 16.36 -13.39
N GLU A 444 2.82 16.13 -12.69
CA GLU A 444 2.66 16.52 -11.28
C GLU A 444 3.31 15.50 -10.34
N ILE A 445 4.14 16.00 -9.42
CA ILE A 445 4.69 15.22 -8.31
C ILE A 445 3.89 15.54 -7.05
N LYS A 446 3.27 14.50 -6.45
CA LYS A 446 2.58 14.64 -5.17
C LYS A 446 3.55 14.97 -4.04
N GLU A 447 3.17 15.90 -3.16
CA GLU A 447 3.93 16.33 -1.98
C GLU A 447 4.34 15.14 -1.08
N SER A 448 3.41 14.20 -0.87
CA SER A 448 3.65 12.97 -0.09
C SER A 448 4.79 12.11 -0.63
N ASN A 449 4.99 12.11 -1.95
CA ASN A 449 6.02 11.29 -2.59
C ASN A 449 7.41 11.92 -2.42
N ILE A 450 7.47 13.25 -2.45
CA ILE A 450 8.70 14.01 -2.19
C ILE A 450 9.15 13.79 -0.74
N GLU A 451 8.25 13.92 0.23
CA GLU A 451 8.55 13.66 1.64
C GLU A 451 9.05 12.23 1.89
N GLN A 452 8.49 11.24 1.18
CA GLN A 452 8.93 9.85 1.27
C GLN A 452 10.31 9.62 0.67
N TRP A 453 10.62 10.25 -0.46
CA TRP A 453 11.93 10.20 -1.10
C TRP A 453 13.03 10.83 -0.23
N GLU A 454 12.69 11.90 0.49
CA GLU A 454 13.63 12.60 1.35
C GLU A 454 13.94 11.85 2.67
N LYS A 455 13.25 10.73 2.94
CA LYS A 455 13.50 9.91 4.14
C LYS A 455 14.93 9.34 4.13
N PRO A 456 15.63 9.32 5.30
CA PRO A 456 17.01 8.84 5.40
C PRO A 456 17.23 7.43 4.85
N GLN A 457 16.24 6.55 5.05
CA GLN A 457 16.27 5.16 4.59
C GLN A 457 16.41 5.06 3.05
N ILE A 458 15.60 5.83 2.31
CA ILE A 458 15.63 5.82 0.84
C ILE A 458 16.91 6.50 0.33
N LYS A 459 17.36 7.58 0.98
CA LYS A 459 18.64 8.24 0.67
C LYS A 459 19.84 7.31 0.81
N GLU A 460 19.86 6.46 1.84
CA GLU A 460 20.93 5.48 2.03
C GLU A 460 20.86 4.36 0.97
N SER A 461 19.66 3.87 0.64
CA SER A 461 19.44 2.91 -0.45
C SER A 461 19.91 3.45 -1.80
N LYS A 462 19.56 4.71 -2.12
CA LYS A 462 20.03 5.45 -3.29
C LYS A 462 21.56 5.52 -3.34
N ARG A 463 22.19 5.88 -2.22
CA ARG A 463 23.66 5.97 -2.15
C ARG A 463 24.31 4.60 -2.37
N ALA A 464 23.77 3.53 -1.79
CA ALA A 464 24.26 2.17 -1.98
C ALA A 464 24.17 1.73 -3.45
N PHE A 465 23.09 2.06 -4.13
CA PHE A 465 22.89 1.78 -5.56
C PHE A 465 23.96 2.45 -6.45
N PHE A 466 24.29 3.72 -6.21
CA PHE A 466 25.33 4.39 -7.01
C PHE A 466 26.72 3.77 -6.84
N TYR A 467 27.05 3.27 -5.65
CA TYR A 467 28.31 2.56 -5.44
C TYR A 467 28.36 1.24 -6.21
N SER A 468 27.26 0.49 -6.31
CA SER A 468 27.26 -0.78 -7.06
C SER A 468 27.37 -0.59 -8.57
N ILE A 469 26.78 0.47 -9.12
CA ILE A 469 26.57 0.55 -10.56
C ILE A 469 27.75 1.11 -11.36
N VAL A 470 28.49 2.07 -10.78
CA VAL A 470 29.65 2.67 -11.45
C VAL A 470 30.82 1.68 -11.55
N THR A 471 30.82 0.64 -10.72
CA THR A 471 31.90 -0.35 -10.66
C THR A 471 31.77 -1.44 -11.76
N GLU A 472 30.57 -1.69 -12.31
CA GLU A 472 30.31 -2.93 -13.07
C GLU A 472 29.57 -2.81 -14.42
N GLY A 473 29.07 -1.64 -14.87
CA GLY A 473 28.08 -1.60 -15.96
C GLY A 473 28.47 -0.88 -17.26
N GLY A 474 28.12 -1.47 -18.41
CA GLY A 474 27.94 -0.73 -19.67
C GLY A 474 26.64 0.11 -19.66
N ASP A 475 26.49 1.06 -20.60
CA ASP A 475 25.38 2.04 -20.57
C ASP A 475 23.98 1.43 -20.52
N LYS A 476 23.73 0.30 -21.20
CA LYS A 476 22.42 -0.36 -21.21
C LYS A 476 22.10 -1.09 -19.90
N GLU A 477 23.08 -1.80 -19.35
CA GLU A 477 22.95 -2.50 -18.07
C GLU A 477 22.78 -1.51 -16.92
N LYS A 478 23.46 -0.36 -17.02
CA LYS A 478 23.29 0.76 -16.10
C LYS A 478 21.85 1.27 -16.05
N LEU A 479 21.22 1.46 -17.21
CA LEU A 479 19.82 1.91 -17.28
C LEU A 479 18.85 0.83 -16.79
N GLU A 480 19.10 -0.44 -17.12
CA GLU A 480 18.27 -1.54 -16.62
C GLU A 480 18.34 -1.67 -15.08
N ALA A 481 19.55 -1.62 -14.51
CA ALA A 481 19.73 -1.64 -13.07
C ALA A 481 19.10 -0.40 -12.39
N PHE A 482 19.10 0.76 -13.05
CA PHE A 482 18.40 1.95 -12.57
C PHE A 482 16.89 1.77 -12.54
N VAL A 483 16.26 1.27 -13.61
CA VAL A 483 14.81 1.00 -13.61
C VAL A 483 14.47 -0.06 -12.55
N ASN A 484 15.33 -1.06 -12.37
CA ASN A 484 15.16 -2.08 -11.33
C ASN A 484 15.21 -1.50 -9.93
N PHE A 485 16.08 -0.51 -9.70
CA PHE A 485 16.13 0.26 -8.46
C PHE A 485 14.88 1.12 -8.27
N CYS A 486 14.38 1.79 -9.31
CA CYS A 486 13.15 2.57 -9.24
C CYS A 486 11.95 1.69 -8.84
N GLU A 487 11.80 0.51 -9.44
CA GLU A 487 10.73 -0.43 -9.09
C GLU A 487 10.85 -0.92 -7.63
N ASP A 488 12.08 -1.23 -7.17
CA ASP A 488 12.34 -1.61 -5.78
C ASP A 488 12.01 -0.48 -4.80
N ALA A 489 12.36 0.76 -5.15
CA ALA A 489 12.11 1.95 -4.34
C ALA A 489 10.61 2.24 -4.22
N ILE A 490 9.85 2.11 -5.32
CA ILE A 490 8.38 2.27 -5.30
C ILE A 490 7.74 1.23 -4.38
N PHE A 491 8.19 -0.03 -4.43
CA PHE A 491 7.71 -1.06 -3.50
C PHE A 491 8.07 -0.72 -2.05
N GLU A 492 9.30 -0.26 -1.78
CA GLU A 492 9.73 0.12 -0.42
C GLU A 492 8.92 1.32 0.11
N MET A 493 8.62 2.31 -0.73
CA MET A 493 7.80 3.47 -0.38
C MET A 493 6.34 3.12 -0.08
N THR A 494 5.72 2.31 -0.94
CA THR A 494 4.33 1.87 -0.78
C THR A 494 4.19 0.97 0.45
N HIS A 495 5.12 0.04 0.66
CA HIS A 495 5.16 -0.81 1.86
C HIS A 495 5.37 0.00 3.14
N ALA A 496 6.32 0.95 3.14
CA ALA A 496 6.56 1.82 4.30
C ALA A 496 5.34 2.68 4.63
N SER A 497 4.63 3.19 3.61
CA SER A 497 3.40 3.97 3.79
C SER A 497 2.25 3.11 4.31
N GLY A 498 2.10 1.87 3.82
CA GLY A 498 1.10 0.92 4.33
C GLY A 498 1.30 0.59 5.82
N LEU A 499 2.55 0.48 6.28
CA LEU A 499 2.86 0.30 7.70
C LEU A 499 2.49 1.52 8.56
N MET A 500 2.55 2.73 8.00
CA MET A 500 2.15 3.98 8.69
C MET A 500 0.62 4.16 8.71
N ALA A 501 -0.05 3.95 7.57
CA ALA A 501 -1.49 4.13 7.40
C ALA A 501 -2.32 3.21 8.31
N ALA A 502 -1.91 1.94 8.46
CA ALA A 502 -2.55 0.96 9.34
C ALA A 502 -2.60 1.38 10.83
N SER A 503 -1.85 2.41 11.23
CA SER A 503 -1.88 2.98 12.58
C SER A 503 -2.74 4.26 12.69
N GLU A 504 -2.82 5.06 11.62
CA GLU A 504 -3.51 6.36 11.60
C GLU A 504 -5.03 6.23 11.38
N GLU A 505 -5.50 5.23 10.63
CA GLU A 505 -6.95 4.97 10.43
C GLU A 505 -7.72 4.67 11.73
N SER A 506 -7.04 4.53 12.88
CA SER A 506 -7.68 4.33 14.18
C SER A 506 -7.13 5.19 15.32
N SER A 507 -6.23 6.13 15.03
CA SER A 507 -5.88 7.20 15.97
C SER A 507 -6.54 8.47 15.45
N GLY A 508 -7.57 8.96 16.15
CA GLY A 508 -8.35 10.12 15.75
C GLY A 508 -7.48 11.37 15.53
N GLY A 509 -6.97 11.51 14.31
CA GLY A 509 -6.43 12.75 13.77
C GLY A 509 -7.56 13.63 13.21
N PRO A 510 -7.30 14.92 12.98
CA PRO A 510 -8.33 15.97 12.91
C PRO A 510 -9.32 15.88 11.74
N LYS A 511 -9.15 14.93 10.79
CA LYS A 511 -9.99 14.81 9.59
C LYS A 511 -11.37 14.16 9.81
N ASN A 512 -11.61 13.54 10.96
CA ASN A 512 -12.93 12.95 11.28
C ASN A 512 -13.89 13.91 12.03
N ARG A 513 -13.60 15.21 12.09
CA ARG A 513 -14.48 16.22 12.73
C ARG A 513 -15.46 16.92 11.79
N GLU A 514 -15.32 16.77 10.47
CA GLU A 514 -16.14 17.53 9.50
C GLU A 514 -17.48 16.86 9.14
N ALA A 515 -17.67 15.57 9.45
CA ALA A 515 -18.91 14.86 9.11
C ALA A 515 -19.98 14.82 10.23
N SER A 516 -19.77 15.48 11.38
CA SER A 516 -20.68 15.36 12.54
C SER A 516 -21.53 16.59 12.86
N TYR A 517 -21.65 17.57 11.96
CA TYR A 517 -22.49 18.77 12.20
C TYR A 517 -23.54 18.99 11.11
N MET A 518 -24.50 18.08 10.98
CA MET A 518 -25.83 18.40 10.42
C MET A 518 -26.94 17.56 11.07
N TYR A 519 -27.06 17.63 12.40
CA TYR A 519 -28.34 17.65 13.15
C TYR A 519 -28.00 17.75 14.65
N MET A 520 -28.06 18.96 15.20
CA MET A 520 -28.10 19.15 16.66
C MET A 520 -29.56 19.46 17.03
N GLY A 521 -30.24 18.45 17.56
CA GLY A 521 -31.36 18.63 18.47
C GLY A 521 -30.89 18.21 19.85
N ASP A 522 -30.93 19.16 20.78
CA ASP A 522 -30.79 19.09 22.25
C ASP A 522 -30.54 17.68 22.84
N ASP A 523 -29.36 17.50 23.44
CA ASP A 523 -29.18 16.88 24.76
C ASP A 523 -27.70 16.99 25.18
N ASP A 524 -27.42 18.01 26.00
CA ASP A 524 -26.18 18.17 26.76
C ASP A 524 -26.19 17.19 27.95
N ASP A 525 -25.54 16.03 27.81
CA ASP A 525 -24.93 15.29 28.93
C ASP A 525 -24.11 14.08 28.44
N GLU A 526 -22.90 14.28 27.88
CA GLU A 526 -21.82 13.28 27.89
C GLU A 526 -20.45 13.81 27.43
N ARG A 527 -19.94 14.85 28.11
CA ARG A 527 -18.51 15.22 28.01
C ARG A 527 -17.66 14.40 28.99
N SER A 528 -17.35 13.14 28.65
CA SER A 528 -16.26 12.38 29.31
C SER A 528 -15.66 11.28 28.43
N GLY A 529 -15.11 11.67 27.27
CA GLY A 529 -14.22 10.82 26.47
C GLY A 529 -12.76 11.10 26.79
N LYS A 530 -12.23 10.56 27.90
CA LYS A 530 -10.77 10.49 28.17
C LYS A 530 -10.28 9.06 27.98
N ASP A 531 -9.13 8.92 27.33
CA ASP A 531 -8.53 7.71 26.74
C ASP A 531 -8.63 6.40 27.56
N PRO A 532 -8.88 5.24 26.90
CA PRO A 532 -8.84 3.91 27.53
C PRO A 532 -7.46 3.55 28.08
N PHE A 533 -6.37 4.09 27.51
CA PHE A 533 -5.00 3.89 27.99
C PHE A 533 -4.77 4.48 29.38
N ARG A 534 -5.36 5.65 29.64
CA ARG A 534 -5.27 6.30 30.95
C ARG A 534 -6.11 5.56 31.99
N ARG A 535 -7.23 4.96 31.59
CA ARG A 535 -8.03 4.05 32.43
C ARG A 535 -7.28 2.77 32.77
N GLY A 536 -6.59 2.16 31.81
CA GLY A 536 -5.73 1.00 32.04
C GLY A 536 -4.56 1.30 32.97
N LEU A 537 -3.87 2.44 32.77
CA LEU A 537 -2.77 2.87 33.62
C LEU A 537 -3.25 3.28 35.02
N GLN A 538 -4.44 3.88 35.13
CA GLN A 538 -5.07 4.22 36.41
C GLN A 538 -5.50 2.96 37.16
N SER A 539 -6.12 1.97 36.51
CA SER A 539 -6.46 0.70 37.13
C SER A 539 -5.23 -0.11 37.55
N MET A 540 -4.13 -0.04 36.80
CA MET A 540 -2.87 -0.67 37.20
C MET A 540 -2.21 0.06 38.38
N LYS A 541 -2.25 1.40 38.38
CA LYS A 541 -1.80 2.23 39.51
C LYS A 541 -2.64 1.98 40.76
N ASP A 542 -3.95 1.91 40.61
CA ASP A 542 -4.91 1.66 41.68
C ASP A 542 -4.73 0.22 42.20
N GLY A 543 -4.49 -0.75 41.32
CA GLY A 543 -4.14 -2.13 41.66
C GLY A 543 -2.81 -2.27 42.43
N ILE A 544 -1.77 -1.56 42.01
CA ILE A 544 -0.48 -1.51 42.72
C ILE A 544 -0.66 -0.80 44.08
N SER A 545 -1.41 0.31 44.13
CA SER A 545 -1.70 1.00 45.39
C SER A 545 -2.53 0.15 46.35
N ALA A 546 -3.47 -0.64 45.83
CA ALA A 546 -4.27 -1.59 46.59
C ALA A 546 -3.39 -2.74 47.14
N ALA A 547 -2.47 -3.27 46.34
CA ALA A 547 -1.51 -4.29 46.78
C ALA A 547 -0.55 -3.76 47.86
N PHE A 548 -0.02 -2.53 47.70
CA PHE A 548 0.82 -1.89 48.72
C PHE A 548 0.05 -1.49 49.98
N SER A 549 -1.23 -1.11 49.86
CA SER A 549 -2.09 -0.81 51.02
C SER A 549 -2.51 -2.08 51.76
N SER A 550 -2.63 -3.22 51.06
CA SER A 550 -2.84 -4.54 51.65
C SER A 550 -1.61 -5.00 52.45
N LEU A 551 -0.40 -4.66 51.97
CA LEU A 551 0.88 -4.93 52.64
C LEU A 551 1.28 -3.85 53.68
N SER A 552 0.39 -2.91 53.99
CA SER A 552 0.65 -1.86 54.98
C SER A 552 0.88 -2.45 56.39
N PRO A 553 1.86 -1.94 57.17
CA PRO A 553 2.17 -2.45 58.52
C PRO A 553 0.98 -2.48 59.48
N SER A 554 -0.02 -1.60 59.30
CA SER A 554 -1.23 -1.56 60.11
C SER A 554 -2.22 -2.69 59.76
N ASN A 555 -2.35 -3.05 58.49
CA ASN A 555 -3.20 -4.15 58.02
C ASN A 555 -2.56 -5.53 58.28
N ILE A 556 -1.23 -5.60 58.23
CA ILE A 556 -0.49 -6.81 58.64
C ILE A 556 -0.62 -6.99 60.16
N LYS A 557 -0.56 -5.93 60.96
CA LYS A 557 -0.73 -6.02 62.42
C LYS A 557 -2.15 -6.42 62.83
N SER A 558 -3.19 -5.98 62.11
CA SER A 558 -4.57 -6.43 62.36
C SER A 558 -4.77 -7.88 61.94
N ARG A 559 -4.19 -8.31 60.81
CA ARG A 559 -4.24 -9.72 60.38
C ARG A 559 -3.39 -10.66 61.24
N ILE A 560 -2.28 -10.19 61.81
CA ILE A 560 -1.49 -10.92 62.80
C ILE A 560 -2.24 -11.01 64.14
N ALA A 561 -2.98 -9.98 64.54
CA ALA A 561 -3.84 -10.03 65.72
C ALA A 561 -5.02 -10.99 65.52
N ASP A 562 -5.60 -11.07 64.32
CA ASP A 562 -6.62 -12.07 63.96
C ASP A 562 -6.04 -13.50 63.94
N LEU A 563 -4.80 -13.68 63.47
CA LEU A 563 -4.06 -14.96 63.49
C LEU A 563 -3.74 -15.43 64.92
N GLN A 564 -3.49 -14.52 65.86
CA GLN A 564 -3.26 -14.85 67.28
C GLN A 564 -4.53 -15.31 68.01
N GLN A 565 -5.72 -15.09 67.43
CA GLN A 565 -7.00 -15.50 68.02
C GLN A 565 -7.52 -16.85 67.48
N MET A 566 -6.84 -17.47 66.50
CA MET A 566 -7.25 -18.75 65.91
C MET A 566 -6.59 -19.94 66.61
N SER A 567 -7.31 -21.07 66.64
CA SER A 567 -6.83 -22.30 67.27
C SER A 567 -5.67 -22.94 66.46
N PRO A 568 -4.71 -23.66 67.09
CA PRO A 568 -3.56 -24.26 66.40
C PRO A 568 -3.88 -25.14 65.16
N PRO A 569 -4.97 -25.93 65.11
CA PRO A 569 -5.28 -26.74 63.92
C PRO A 569 -5.79 -25.92 62.73
N GLU A 570 -6.45 -24.77 62.96
CA GLU A 570 -6.96 -23.90 61.88
C GLU A 570 -5.83 -23.08 61.24
N LEU A 571 -4.82 -22.72 62.02
CA LEU A 571 -3.61 -22.01 61.57
C LEU A 571 -2.77 -22.89 60.62
N PHE A 572 -2.70 -24.19 60.89
CA PHE A 572 -2.03 -25.18 60.05
C PHE A 572 -2.74 -25.37 58.70
N LEU A 573 -4.07 -25.57 58.69
CA LEU A 573 -4.84 -25.67 57.43
C LEU A 573 -4.83 -24.36 56.63
N GLY A 574 -4.89 -23.21 57.29
CA GLY A 574 -4.82 -21.90 56.64
C GLY A 574 -3.49 -21.66 55.92
N PHE A 575 -2.38 -22.06 56.54
CA PHE A 575 -1.04 -21.99 55.94
C PHE A 575 -0.92 -22.84 54.67
N PHE A 576 -1.38 -24.10 54.72
CA PHE A 576 -1.37 -24.98 53.55
C PHE A 576 -2.29 -24.48 52.42
N LYS A 577 -3.44 -23.90 52.76
CA LYS A 577 -4.38 -23.35 51.76
C LYS A 577 -3.81 -22.12 51.07
N LEU A 578 -3.11 -21.25 51.81
CA LEU A 578 -2.39 -20.09 51.26
C LEU A 578 -1.28 -20.52 50.30
N PHE A 579 -0.44 -21.48 50.73
CA PHE A 579 0.63 -22.03 49.89
C PHE A 579 0.08 -22.71 48.63
N PHE A 580 -1.02 -23.47 48.75
CA PHE A 580 -1.66 -24.10 47.61
C PHE A 580 -2.22 -23.07 46.62
N TYR A 581 -2.88 -22.01 47.08
CA TYR A 581 -3.35 -20.94 46.18
C TYR A 581 -2.19 -20.18 45.55
N LEU A 582 -1.11 -19.90 46.28
CA LEU A 582 0.08 -19.25 45.74
C LEU A 582 0.70 -20.08 44.61
N PHE A 583 0.91 -21.38 44.83
CA PHE A 583 1.41 -22.30 43.80
C PHE A 583 0.43 -22.47 42.63
N TYR A 584 -0.87 -22.52 42.91
CA TYR A 584 -1.90 -22.61 41.86
C TYR A 584 -1.91 -21.37 40.97
N TYR A 585 -1.82 -20.16 41.53
CA TYR A 585 -1.79 -18.92 40.74
C TYR A 585 -0.45 -18.72 40.00
N ILE A 586 0.69 -19.10 40.60
CA ILE A 586 1.99 -19.09 39.92
C ILE A 586 2.00 -20.11 38.77
N GLY A 587 1.51 -21.33 39.03
CA GLY A 587 1.40 -22.38 38.01
C GLY A 587 0.42 -22.01 36.89
N TYR A 588 -0.72 -21.42 37.23
CA TYR A 588 -1.68 -20.90 36.24
C TYR A 588 -1.08 -19.76 35.41
N GLY A 589 -0.35 -18.84 36.04
CA GLY A 589 0.40 -17.79 35.34
C GLY A 589 1.44 -18.38 34.38
N PHE A 590 2.21 -19.37 34.83
CA PHE A 590 3.21 -20.05 34.01
C PHE A 590 2.58 -20.79 32.82
N VAL A 591 1.45 -21.48 33.02
CA VAL A 591 0.69 -22.14 31.94
C VAL A 591 0.12 -21.12 30.95
N VAL A 592 -0.39 -19.98 31.41
CA VAL A 592 -0.87 -18.90 30.54
C VAL A 592 0.28 -18.30 29.72
N VAL A 593 1.45 -18.08 30.34
CA VAL A 593 2.64 -17.58 29.64
C VAL A 593 3.18 -18.58 28.62
N ILE A 594 3.29 -19.86 28.97
CA ILE A 594 3.69 -20.91 28.01
C ILE A 594 2.67 -21.00 26.87
N ARG A 595 1.37 -20.98 27.17
CA ARG A 595 0.33 -21.05 26.15
C ARG A 595 0.31 -19.81 25.25
N TYR A 596 0.66 -18.65 25.79
CA TYR A 596 0.86 -17.41 25.05
C TYR A 596 2.11 -17.48 24.16
N ILE A 597 3.26 -17.91 24.69
CA ILE A 597 4.51 -18.08 23.91
C ILE A 597 4.33 -19.12 22.81
N PHE A 598 3.71 -20.26 23.10
CA PHE A 598 3.41 -21.29 22.12
C PHE A 598 2.37 -20.83 21.09
N GLY A 599 1.39 -20.02 21.50
CA GLY A 599 0.44 -19.35 20.61
C GLY A 599 1.07 -18.29 19.71
N VAL A 600 2.07 -17.56 20.20
CA VAL A 600 2.89 -16.62 19.42
C VAL A 600 3.82 -17.37 18.46
N LEU A 601 4.39 -18.51 18.87
CA LEU A 601 5.25 -19.35 18.03
C LEU A 601 4.47 -20.00 16.88
N LEU A 602 3.23 -20.47 17.14
CA LEU A 602 2.28 -20.91 16.12
C LEU A 602 1.75 -19.74 15.26
N GLY A 603 1.63 -18.55 15.86
CA GLY A 603 1.33 -17.31 15.15
C GLY A 603 2.46 -16.86 14.22
N LEU A 604 3.73 -17.16 14.54
CA LEU A 604 4.90 -16.89 13.70
C LEU A 604 5.00 -17.85 12.51
N MET A 605 4.49 -19.07 12.65
CA MET A 605 4.25 -19.97 11.50
C MET A 605 3.07 -19.53 10.62
N ARG A 606 2.28 -18.55 11.07
CA ARG A 606 1.16 -17.98 10.33
C ARG A 606 1.69 -16.80 9.51
N GLY A 607 1.90 -17.03 8.21
CA GLY A 607 2.21 -15.95 7.26
C GLY A 607 1.13 -14.85 7.24
N PRO A 608 1.41 -13.71 6.58
CA PRO A 608 0.44 -12.61 6.46
C PRO A 608 -0.86 -13.10 5.83
N GLN A 609 -2.00 -12.75 6.43
CA GLN A 609 -3.32 -12.86 5.78
C GLN A 609 -3.36 -11.84 4.64
N VAL A 610 -3.64 -12.31 3.43
CA VAL A 610 -3.97 -11.45 2.29
C VAL A 610 -5.35 -10.87 2.57
N GLU A 611 -5.43 -9.56 2.75
CA GLU A 611 -6.68 -8.83 2.76
C GLU A 611 -7.04 -8.55 1.30
N GLU A 612 -8.09 -9.19 0.78
CA GLU A 612 -8.76 -8.71 -0.41
C GLU A 612 -9.30 -7.30 -0.11
N ALA A 613 -8.96 -6.33 -0.97
CA ALA A 613 -9.48 -4.98 -0.88
C ALA A 613 -11.03 -5.01 -0.90
N PRO A 614 -11.71 -4.19 -0.09
CA PRO A 614 -13.15 -4.05 -0.22
C PRO A 614 -13.50 -3.57 -1.64
N PRO A 615 -14.53 -4.14 -2.29
CA PRO A 615 -15.01 -3.59 -3.55
C PRO A 615 -15.46 -2.13 -3.35
N PRO A 616 -15.27 -1.25 -4.35
CA PRO A 616 -15.72 0.13 -4.26
C PRO A 616 -17.23 0.16 -4.01
N GLU A 617 -17.64 1.04 -3.09
CA GLU A 617 -19.05 1.33 -2.83
C GLU A 617 -19.73 1.72 -4.15
N PRO A 618 -20.86 1.09 -4.52
CA PRO A 618 -21.66 1.57 -5.63
C PRO A 618 -22.31 2.89 -5.21
N THR A 619 -21.93 3.96 -5.90
CA THR A 619 -22.71 5.19 -6.02
C THR A 619 -24.16 4.85 -6.33
N GLU A 620 -25.07 5.48 -5.58
CA GLU A 620 -26.52 5.33 -5.72
C GLU A 620 -26.97 5.65 -7.16
N GLU A 621 -27.43 4.64 -7.90
CA GLU A 621 -28.25 4.84 -9.10
C GLU A 621 -29.71 4.44 -8.79
N GLU A 622 -30.61 5.26 -9.33
CA GLU A 622 -32.05 5.32 -9.09
C GLU A 622 -32.78 3.97 -9.22
N LYS A 623 -33.64 3.67 -8.25
CA LYS A 623 -34.59 2.57 -8.30
C LYS A 623 -35.68 2.82 -9.36
N ILE A 624 -35.63 2.09 -10.47
CA ILE A 624 -36.79 1.83 -11.33
C ILE A 624 -37.23 0.37 -11.13
N GLY A 625 -38.55 0.16 -11.02
CA GLY A 625 -39.20 -0.97 -10.34
C GLY A 625 -39.07 -2.37 -10.95
N PRO A 626 -39.51 -3.42 -10.22
CA PRO A 626 -39.28 -4.80 -10.62
C PRO A 626 -40.35 -5.27 -11.61
N SER A 627 -39.91 -5.65 -12.82
CA SER A 627 -40.71 -6.43 -13.76
C SER A 627 -40.36 -7.92 -13.67
N ARG A 628 -41.42 -8.72 -13.56
CA ARG A 628 -41.46 -10.18 -13.49
C ARG A 628 -40.59 -10.86 -14.55
N HIS A 629 -39.76 -11.81 -14.13
CA HIS A 629 -39.28 -12.89 -15.00
C HIS A 629 -39.79 -14.26 -14.53
N LEU A 630 -40.21 -15.03 -15.53
CA LEU A 630 -40.81 -16.37 -15.48
C LEU A 630 -39.79 -17.45 -15.02
N PRO A 631 -40.24 -18.57 -14.44
CA PRO A 631 -39.38 -19.69 -14.09
C PRO A 631 -38.95 -20.50 -15.33
N ALA A 632 -37.69 -20.93 -15.34
CA ALA A 632 -37.11 -21.83 -16.34
C ALA A 632 -37.56 -23.29 -16.14
N LEU A 633 -37.62 -24.02 -17.25
CA LEU A 633 -37.99 -25.44 -17.38
C LEU A 633 -37.07 -26.37 -16.58
N PRO A 634 -37.59 -27.48 -16.00
CA PRO A 634 -36.79 -28.48 -15.31
C PRO A 634 -36.12 -29.47 -16.27
N ALA A 635 -34.92 -29.92 -15.89
CA ALA A 635 -34.18 -31.00 -16.55
C ALA A 635 -34.78 -32.38 -16.20
N THR A 636 -34.60 -33.31 -17.13
CA THR A 636 -35.18 -34.66 -17.20
C THR A 636 -34.66 -35.63 -16.12
N ASP A 637 -35.60 -36.44 -15.61
CA ASP A 637 -35.45 -37.50 -14.61
C ASP A 637 -34.56 -38.68 -15.05
N ASP A 638 -33.83 -39.26 -14.08
CA ASP A 638 -33.69 -40.72 -13.96
C ASP A 638 -34.06 -41.09 -12.51
N THR A 639 -35.16 -41.83 -12.38
CA THR A 639 -35.88 -42.13 -11.13
C THR A 639 -35.73 -43.59 -10.71
N GLY A 640 -35.86 -43.81 -9.40
CA GLY A 640 -36.34 -45.04 -8.78
C GLY A 640 -36.02 -45.00 -7.29
N GLN A 641 -36.90 -44.65 -6.35
CA GLN A 641 -38.34 -44.87 -6.24
C GLN A 641 -39.00 -43.65 -5.57
N MET A 642 -40.09 -43.16 -6.15
CA MET A 642 -40.86 -42.01 -5.67
C MET A 642 -42.18 -42.49 -5.06
N GLN A 643 -42.40 -42.21 -3.77
CA GLN A 643 -43.73 -42.16 -3.15
C GLN A 643 -44.17 -40.69 -3.13
N VAL A 644 -45.25 -40.35 -3.83
CA VAL A 644 -45.90 -39.04 -3.79
C VAL A 644 -47.21 -39.19 -3.03
N SER A 645 -47.45 -38.33 -2.04
CA SER A 645 -48.75 -38.13 -1.40
C SER A 645 -49.03 -36.63 -1.33
N ALA A 646 -49.91 -36.17 -2.21
CA ALA A 646 -50.63 -34.91 -2.11
C ALA A 646 -52.10 -35.28 -1.88
N PHE A 647 -52.76 -34.65 -0.91
CA PHE A 647 -54.13 -34.94 -0.48
C PHE A 647 -54.36 -36.28 0.27
N GLY A 648 -53.54 -36.57 1.27
CA GLY A 648 -53.95 -37.40 2.42
C GLY A 648 -54.44 -38.83 2.11
N LEU A 649 -53.85 -39.47 1.10
CA LEU A 649 -54.10 -40.87 0.73
C LEU A 649 -52.81 -41.49 0.17
N ASP A 650 -52.27 -42.50 0.87
CA ASP A 650 -51.09 -43.25 0.42
C ASP A 650 -51.54 -44.54 -0.30
N ILE A 651 -51.03 -44.75 -1.51
CA ILE A 651 -51.27 -45.94 -2.34
C ILE A 651 -49.96 -46.72 -2.44
N THR A 652 -49.89 -47.89 -1.80
CA THR A 652 -48.76 -48.83 -1.91
C THR A 652 -49.21 -50.15 -2.54
N LYS A 653 -48.50 -50.62 -3.57
CA LYS A 653 -48.76 -51.89 -4.26
C LYS A 653 -47.61 -52.86 -3.96
N GLU A 654 -47.92 -53.97 -3.28
CA GLU A 654 -47.01 -55.12 -3.12
C GLU A 654 -47.33 -56.24 -4.14
N ASP A 655 -46.36 -57.14 -4.30
CA ASP A 655 -46.05 -57.94 -5.48
C ASP A 655 -46.99 -59.15 -5.78
N ASN A 656 -48.30 -59.02 -5.50
CA ASN A 656 -49.28 -60.06 -5.86
C ASN A 656 -50.64 -59.53 -6.38
N GLY A 657 -50.65 -58.33 -6.97
CA GLY A 657 -51.68 -57.98 -7.97
C GLY A 657 -53.10 -57.67 -7.47
N GLN A 658 -53.30 -57.30 -6.19
CA GLN A 658 -54.55 -56.67 -5.72
C GLN A 658 -54.27 -55.34 -5.00
N LEU A 659 -55.00 -54.28 -5.38
CA LEU A 659 -54.96 -52.94 -4.78
C LEU A 659 -55.94 -52.84 -3.60
N GLN A 660 -55.48 -52.40 -2.42
CA GLN A 660 -56.34 -52.09 -1.28
C GLN A 660 -56.12 -50.64 -0.84
N VAL A 661 -57.21 -49.86 -0.78
CA VAL A 661 -57.23 -48.44 -0.38
C VAL A 661 -57.82 -48.35 1.04
N LYS A 662 -57.11 -47.74 2.00
CA LYS A 662 -57.64 -47.43 3.34
C LYS A 662 -57.42 -45.94 3.68
N PRO A 663 -58.44 -45.23 4.19
CA PRO A 663 -58.32 -43.84 4.63
C PRO A 663 -57.54 -43.72 5.95
N HIS A 664 -56.77 -42.64 6.11
CA HIS A 664 -56.07 -42.31 7.35
C HIS A 664 -57.05 -41.79 8.42
N GLU A 665 -57.49 -42.67 9.32
CA GLU A 665 -58.11 -42.27 10.60
C GLU A 665 -57.01 -41.97 11.63
N SER A 666 -57.16 -40.85 12.33
CA SER A 666 -56.45 -40.57 13.58
C SER A 666 -57.30 -41.10 14.74
N PRO A 667 -56.82 -42.07 15.52
CA PRO A 667 -57.31 -42.19 16.89
C PRO A 667 -56.23 -42.52 17.92
N ASN A 668 -56.38 -41.85 19.06
CA ASN A 668 -56.27 -42.33 20.44
C ASN A 668 -55.28 -43.45 20.80
N ALA A 669 -54.51 -43.12 21.83
CA ALA A 669 -53.86 -44.04 22.75
C ALA A 669 -54.82 -45.11 23.29
N SER A 670 -54.41 -46.38 23.18
CA SER A 670 -54.61 -47.41 24.21
C SER A 670 -53.86 -48.69 23.84
N THR A 671 -52.96 -49.09 24.73
CA THR A 671 -52.37 -50.43 24.91
C THR A 671 -53.45 -51.50 25.15
N PRO A 672 -53.10 -52.81 25.06
CA PRO A 672 -53.27 -53.61 26.27
C PRO A 672 -52.19 -54.69 26.50
N SER A 673 -51.69 -54.67 27.75
CA SER A 673 -51.42 -55.78 28.68
C SER A 673 -50.98 -57.17 28.16
N SER A 674 -49.80 -57.58 28.61
CA SER A 674 -49.65 -58.77 29.48
C SER A 674 -48.32 -58.72 30.23
N GLY A 675 -48.35 -58.36 31.50
CA GLY A 675 -47.20 -58.20 32.38
C GLY A 675 -47.56 -57.43 33.65
N GLU A 676 -48.69 -57.83 34.26
CA GLU A 676 -49.14 -57.56 35.63
C GLU A 676 -48.82 -56.18 36.23
N GLU A 677 -49.63 -55.19 35.84
CA GLU A 677 -50.07 -54.13 36.74
C GLU A 677 -51.56 -54.31 37.03
N ALA A 678 -51.97 -53.76 38.18
CA ALA A 678 -53.31 -53.36 38.60
C ALA A 678 -54.03 -54.21 39.67
N GLU A 679 -54.12 -53.55 40.82
CA GLU A 679 -55.35 -53.29 41.59
C GLU A 679 -55.96 -54.39 42.46
N VAL A 680 -55.89 -54.13 43.78
CA VAL A 680 -56.99 -54.27 44.74
C VAL A 680 -56.91 -53.01 45.62
N SER A 681 -57.70 -51.95 45.44
CA SER A 681 -59.14 -51.79 45.74
C SER A 681 -59.52 -52.24 47.17
N LEU A 682 -59.76 -51.27 48.06
CA LEU A 682 -60.85 -51.24 49.03
C LEU A 682 -60.98 -49.75 49.39
N ASP A 683 -61.94 -49.01 48.84
CA ASP A 683 -63.38 -49.20 48.89
C ASP A 683 -63.93 -49.02 50.30
N GLU A 684 -65.08 -48.34 50.32
CA GLU A 684 -66.02 -48.21 51.44
C GLU A 684 -65.48 -47.48 52.68
N SER A 685 -66.15 -46.51 53.29
CA SER A 685 -67.52 -46.04 53.25
C SER A 685 -67.67 -45.13 54.48
N LEU A 686 -68.74 -44.33 54.53
CA LEU A 686 -69.32 -43.78 55.77
C LEU A 686 -68.44 -42.74 56.50
N GLU A 687 -68.95 -41.77 57.25
CA GLU A 687 -70.21 -41.07 57.44
C GLU A 687 -69.84 -39.99 58.48
N HIS A 688 -70.68 -38.96 58.59
CA HIS A 688 -70.94 -38.23 59.84
C HIS A 688 -69.80 -37.38 60.44
N SER A 689 -69.93 -36.06 60.35
CA SER A 689 -70.54 -35.16 61.37
C SER A 689 -69.47 -34.67 62.36
N GLU A 690 -69.44 -33.44 62.86
CA GLU A 690 -70.50 -32.48 63.17
C GLU A 690 -69.81 -31.13 63.53
N GLU A 691 -70.56 -30.03 63.40
CA GLU A 691 -70.54 -28.74 64.13
C GLU A 691 -69.26 -28.28 64.90
N THR A 692 -68.82 -27.02 64.87
CA THR A 692 -69.59 -25.84 65.36
C THR A 692 -68.84 -24.50 65.10
N GLY A 693 -69.59 -23.46 64.67
CA GLY A 693 -69.45 -22.00 64.96
C GLY A 693 -68.37 -21.18 64.22
N GLY A 694 -68.61 -20.07 63.50
CA GLY A 694 -69.62 -18.97 63.53
C GLY A 694 -68.88 -17.64 63.84
N GLN A 695 -68.88 -16.52 63.08
CA GLN A 695 -69.92 -15.60 62.54
C GLN A 695 -69.18 -14.39 61.85
N PRO A 696 -69.84 -13.37 61.21
CA PRO A 696 -70.91 -13.35 60.18
C PRO A 696 -70.63 -12.32 59.01
N PRO A 697 -71.54 -12.17 58.01
CA PRO A 697 -71.26 -11.54 56.69
C PRO A 697 -71.87 -10.12 56.49
N SER A 698 -71.57 -9.44 55.36
CA SER A 698 -72.21 -8.17 54.97
C SER A 698 -72.66 -8.06 53.48
N LEU A 699 -73.99 -7.94 53.31
CA LEU A 699 -74.83 -7.11 52.43
C LEU A 699 -74.62 -6.90 50.90
N ILE A 700 -73.56 -7.35 50.23
CA ILE A 700 -73.38 -7.09 48.77
C ILE A 700 -73.76 -8.26 47.85
N ASP A 701 -73.97 -9.46 48.41
CA ASP A 701 -74.30 -10.68 47.65
C ASP A 701 -75.78 -10.84 47.23
N ILE A 702 -76.62 -9.80 47.33
CA ILE A 702 -78.07 -9.94 47.08
C ILE A 702 -78.56 -9.35 45.75
N LEU A 703 -77.77 -8.61 44.98
CA LEU A 703 -78.26 -8.03 43.70
C LEU A 703 -77.20 -8.11 42.58
N GLY A 704 -77.20 -9.26 41.89
CA GLY A 704 -76.44 -9.50 40.66
C GLY A 704 -76.76 -8.51 39.50
N GLY A 705 -76.05 -8.56 38.38
CA GLY A 705 -75.79 -9.81 37.67
C GLY A 705 -74.45 -9.94 36.93
N GLU A 706 -74.02 -11.21 36.89
CA GLU A 706 -72.79 -11.81 36.36
C GLU A 706 -72.54 -11.66 34.85
N GLN A 707 -73.50 -11.18 34.05
CA GLN A 707 -73.32 -11.08 32.60
C GLN A 707 -72.37 -9.94 32.19
N ALA A 708 -72.32 -8.84 32.96
CA ALA A 708 -71.39 -7.75 32.70
C ALA A 708 -69.93 -8.10 33.07
N LYS A 709 -69.73 -8.97 34.07
CA LYS A 709 -68.40 -9.45 34.48
C LYS A 709 -67.78 -10.39 33.43
N LYS A 710 -68.58 -11.26 32.79
CA LYS A 710 -68.08 -12.15 31.72
C LYS A 710 -67.66 -11.38 30.46
N GLN A 711 -68.43 -10.39 30.01
CA GLN A 711 -68.06 -9.58 28.84
C GLN A 711 -66.85 -8.66 29.09
N ALA A 712 -66.67 -8.18 30.33
CA ALA A 712 -65.49 -7.41 30.71
C ALA A 712 -64.23 -8.29 30.83
N ALA A 713 -64.36 -9.52 31.32
CA ALA A 713 -63.27 -10.49 31.40
C ALA A 713 -62.78 -10.94 30.00
N GLU A 714 -63.71 -11.26 29.08
CA GLU A 714 -63.36 -11.68 27.71
C GLU A 714 -62.65 -10.58 26.90
N ARG A 715 -63.00 -9.30 27.09
CA ARG A 715 -62.29 -8.18 26.44
C ARG A 715 -60.88 -7.94 27.00
N MET A 716 -60.69 -8.11 28.31
CA MET A 716 -59.36 -8.02 28.92
C MET A 716 -58.45 -9.17 28.49
N GLU A 717 -58.99 -10.37 28.34
CA GLU A 717 -58.24 -11.54 27.88
C GLU A 717 -57.83 -11.42 26.39
N ALA A 718 -58.71 -10.87 25.54
CA ALA A 718 -58.39 -10.59 24.14
C ALA A 718 -57.32 -9.48 23.98
N GLN A 719 -57.36 -8.44 24.82
CA GLN A 719 -56.32 -7.40 24.83
C GLN A 719 -54.98 -7.93 25.35
N ALA A 720 -54.99 -8.79 26.38
CA ALA A 720 -53.79 -9.45 26.89
C ALA A 720 -53.17 -10.40 25.84
N ALA A 721 -54.00 -11.14 25.08
CA ALA A 721 -53.53 -12.00 23.99
C ALA A 721 -52.92 -11.20 22.83
N GLN A 722 -53.50 -10.04 22.48
CA GLN A 722 -52.96 -9.17 21.43
C GLN A 722 -51.64 -8.50 21.85
N GLN A 723 -51.51 -8.13 23.14
CA GLN A 723 -50.28 -7.55 23.69
C GLN A 723 -49.17 -8.60 23.87
N ALA A 724 -49.53 -9.86 24.18
CA ALA A 724 -48.61 -10.99 24.19
C ALA A 724 -48.14 -11.39 22.78
N ALA A 725 -49.00 -11.28 21.77
CA ALA A 725 -48.62 -11.49 20.37
C ALA A 725 -47.67 -10.38 19.87
N MET A 726 -47.91 -9.13 20.26
CA MET A 726 -47.06 -8.00 19.89
C MET A 726 -45.68 -8.05 20.57
N SER A 727 -45.62 -8.50 21.83
CA SER A 727 -44.34 -8.71 22.54
C SER A 727 -43.59 -9.96 22.08
N ALA A 728 -44.28 -11.00 21.60
CA ALA A 728 -43.66 -12.15 20.95
C ALA A 728 -43.02 -11.78 19.60
N ILE A 729 -43.68 -10.93 18.79
CA ILE A 729 -43.12 -10.41 17.54
C ILE A 729 -41.93 -9.48 17.83
N GLU A 730 -41.97 -8.68 18.91
CA GLU A 730 -40.83 -7.86 19.34
C GLU A 730 -39.68 -8.70 19.93
N ALA A 731 -39.98 -9.84 20.54
CA ALA A 731 -38.98 -10.80 21.01
C ALA A 731 -38.36 -11.63 19.87
N GLU A 732 -39.12 -11.90 18.80
CA GLU A 732 -38.59 -12.52 17.57
C GLU A 732 -37.77 -11.53 16.73
N SER A 733 -38.16 -10.25 16.66
CA SER A 733 -37.35 -9.21 16.00
C SER A 733 -36.07 -8.89 16.79
N LYS A 734 -36.10 -8.96 18.13
CA LYS A 734 -34.89 -8.89 18.98
C LYS A 734 -34.04 -10.17 18.94
N LYS A 735 -34.63 -11.35 18.69
CA LYS A 735 -33.87 -12.61 18.47
C LYS A 735 -33.25 -12.70 17.07
N ALA A 736 -33.83 -12.05 16.06
CA ALA A 736 -33.23 -11.93 14.73
C ALA A 736 -32.09 -10.88 14.67
N VAL A 737 -31.84 -10.12 15.75
CA VAL A 737 -30.73 -9.15 15.88
C VAL A 737 -29.80 -9.47 17.08
N GLN A 738 -30.02 -10.58 17.79
CA GLN A 738 -29.11 -11.07 18.84
C GLN A 738 -28.41 -12.36 18.39
N VAL A 739 -27.36 -12.19 17.60
CA VAL A 739 -26.22 -13.11 17.64
C VAL A 739 -25.71 -13.11 19.09
N PRO A 740 -25.40 -14.26 19.72
CA PRO A 740 -24.84 -14.26 21.07
C PRO A 740 -23.58 -13.40 21.07
N ALA A 741 -23.59 -12.33 21.88
CA ALA A 741 -22.42 -11.47 22.05
C ALA A 741 -21.23 -12.37 22.43
N PRO A 742 -20.19 -12.48 21.58
CA PRO A 742 -19.01 -13.23 21.96
C PRO A 742 -18.41 -12.45 23.13
N SER A 743 -18.01 -13.16 24.19
CA SER A 743 -17.41 -12.62 25.42
C SER A 743 -16.55 -11.36 25.18
N ALA A 744 -16.50 -10.42 26.11
CA ALA A 744 -15.72 -9.17 25.97
C ALA A 744 -14.20 -9.37 25.68
N LEU A 745 -13.70 -10.61 25.77
CA LEU A 745 -12.35 -11.05 25.39
C LEU A 745 -12.22 -11.57 23.94
N SER A 746 -13.34 -11.75 23.22
CA SER A 746 -13.40 -12.17 21.81
C SER A 746 -13.80 -11.04 20.85
N GLN A 747 -14.10 -9.85 21.38
CA GLN A 747 -14.24 -8.60 20.60
C GLN A 747 -12.94 -7.78 20.53
N VAL A 748 -11.88 -8.17 21.25
CA VAL A 748 -10.54 -7.69 20.91
C VAL A 748 -10.12 -8.40 19.65
N ASP A 749 -10.22 -7.69 18.53
CA ASP A 749 -9.71 -8.15 17.25
C ASP A 749 -8.17 -8.25 17.35
N LEU A 750 -7.72 -9.40 17.86
CA LEU A 750 -6.31 -9.68 18.14
C LEU A 750 -5.48 -9.54 16.86
N SER A 751 -6.11 -9.72 15.69
CA SER A 751 -5.50 -9.53 14.37
C SER A 751 -5.13 -8.07 14.10
N GLN A 752 -5.96 -7.11 14.51
CA GLN A 752 -5.67 -5.68 14.39
C GLN A 752 -4.62 -5.26 15.42
N TYR A 753 -4.70 -5.78 16.64
CA TYR A 753 -3.71 -5.49 17.67
C TYR A 753 -2.31 -6.04 17.31
N THR A 754 -2.23 -7.24 16.74
CA THR A 754 -0.96 -7.80 16.23
C THR A 754 -0.44 -7.00 15.05
N LYS A 755 -1.29 -6.59 14.09
CA LYS A 755 -0.89 -5.66 13.01
C LYS A 755 -0.31 -4.36 13.59
N ARG A 756 -0.97 -3.73 14.58
CA ARG A 756 -0.48 -2.51 15.25
C ARG A 756 0.88 -2.70 15.93
N ALA A 757 1.01 -3.77 16.71
CA ALA A 757 2.27 -4.08 17.39
C ALA A 757 3.40 -4.27 16.37
N VAL A 758 3.16 -5.05 15.31
CA VAL A 758 4.12 -5.28 14.23
C VAL A 758 4.49 -3.99 13.50
N SER A 759 3.53 -3.13 13.19
CA SER A 759 3.81 -1.83 12.57
C SER A 759 4.66 -0.93 13.47
N PHE A 760 4.40 -0.92 14.77
CA PHE A 760 5.21 -0.18 15.74
C PHE A 760 6.66 -0.71 15.81
N LEU A 761 6.81 -2.05 15.83
CA LEU A 761 8.09 -2.74 15.81
C LEU A 761 8.90 -2.42 14.55
N ALA A 762 8.26 -2.47 13.37
CA ALA A 762 8.89 -2.18 12.09
C ALA A 762 9.32 -0.71 11.97
N ARG A 763 8.49 0.24 12.43
CA ARG A 763 8.81 1.68 12.41
C ARG A 763 10.03 2.03 13.26
N ASN A 764 10.15 1.39 14.42
CA ASN A 764 11.23 1.65 15.38
C ASN A 764 12.41 0.69 15.23
N PHE A 765 12.54 -0.02 14.10
CA PHE A 765 13.56 -1.05 13.89
C PHE A 765 14.98 -0.57 14.24
N TYR A 766 15.43 0.57 13.70
CA TYR A 766 16.78 1.09 13.98
C TYR A 766 16.95 1.55 15.43
N ASN A 767 15.90 2.09 16.05
CA ASN A 767 15.92 2.47 17.46
C ASN A 767 16.05 1.23 18.36
N LEU A 768 15.35 0.13 18.03
CA LEU A 768 15.47 -1.14 18.72
C LEU A 768 16.88 -1.73 18.59
N LYS A 769 17.51 -1.66 17.41
CA LYS A 769 18.92 -2.06 17.24
C LYS A 769 19.87 -1.24 18.12
N TYR A 770 19.67 0.08 18.19
CA TYR A 770 20.48 0.94 19.06
C TYR A 770 20.28 0.61 20.54
N VAL A 771 19.04 0.39 20.99
CA VAL A 771 18.74 -0.04 22.37
C VAL A 771 19.37 -1.39 22.68
N ALA A 772 19.31 -2.36 21.77
CA ALA A 772 19.97 -3.65 21.93
C ALA A 772 21.49 -3.49 22.07
N LEU A 773 22.10 -2.64 21.25
CA LEU A 773 23.53 -2.34 21.32
C LEU A 773 23.94 -1.76 22.69
N VAL A 774 23.20 -0.77 23.18
CA VAL A 774 23.45 -0.16 24.50
C VAL A 774 23.28 -1.18 25.62
N LEU A 775 22.24 -2.03 25.55
CA LEU A 775 22.02 -3.10 26.52
C LEU A 775 23.16 -4.13 26.51
N ALA A 776 23.66 -4.50 25.33
CA ALA A 776 24.81 -5.40 25.23
C ALA A 776 26.04 -4.81 25.92
N PHE A 777 26.32 -3.51 25.75
CA PHE A 777 27.39 -2.83 26.47
C PHE A 777 27.18 -2.85 27.98
N CYS A 778 25.97 -2.56 28.46
CA CYS A 778 25.66 -2.57 29.90
C CYS A 778 25.85 -3.97 30.52
N ILE A 779 25.34 -5.02 29.87
CA ILE A 779 25.47 -6.41 30.34
C ILE A 779 26.95 -6.79 30.40
N ASN A 780 27.71 -6.51 29.33
CA ASN A 780 29.14 -6.83 29.29
C ASN A 780 29.99 -6.02 30.26
N PHE A 781 29.61 -4.78 30.55
CA PHE A 781 30.27 -3.99 31.59
C PHE A 781 30.07 -4.61 32.98
N VAL A 782 28.87 -5.11 33.29
CA VAL A 782 28.59 -5.81 34.55
C VAL A 782 29.28 -7.18 34.59
N LEU A 783 29.43 -7.85 33.45
CA LEU A 783 30.13 -9.14 33.35
C LEU A 783 31.61 -9.07 33.79
N LEU A 784 32.25 -7.90 33.74
CA LEU A 784 33.63 -7.72 34.21
C LEU A 784 33.80 -7.94 35.72
N PHE A 785 32.72 -7.94 36.50
CA PHE A 785 32.74 -8.14 37.96
C PHE A 785 32.60 -9.61 38.39
N TYR A 786 32.50 -10.55 37.45
CA TYR A 786 32.49 -11.98 37.80
C TYR A 786 33.89 -12.44 38.24
N LYS A 787 33.93 -13.21 39.33
CA LYS A 787 35.15 -13.83 39.85
C LYS A 787 34.95 -15.34 39.96
N VAL A 788 35.99 -16.09 39.63
CA VAL A 788 36.03 -17.53 39.87
C VAL A 788 36.36 -17.75 41.34
N SER A 789 35.45 -18.40 42.07
CA SER A 789 35.64 -18.79 43.46
C SER A 789 35.53 -20.30 43.57
N THR A 790 36.56 -20.94 44.10
CA THR A 790 36.49 -22.33 44.55
C THR A 790 35.78 -22.33 45.90
N PRO A 791 34.69 -23.10 46.09
CA PRO A 791 34.07 -23.17 47.40
C PRO A 791 35.05 -23.83 48.39
N ASP A 792 35.64 -23.03 49.27
CA ASP A 792 36.48 -23.55 50.36
C ASP A 792 35.60 -24.35 51.33
N VAL A 793 35.91 -25.65 51.46
CA VAL A 793 35.30 -26.53 52.45
C VAL A 793 35.90 -26.18 53.83
N GLU A 794 35.40 -25.13 54.48
CA GLU A 794 35.64 -24.90 55.90
C GLU A 794 34.33 -24.92 56.72
N LYS A 795 34.31 -25.84 57.68
CA LYS A 795 33.21 -26.14 58.61
C LYS A 795 32.81 -24.91 59.43
N SER A 796 31.50 -24.59 59.43
CA SER A 796 30.85 -24.03 60.61
C SER A 796 29.36 -24.35 60.65
N GLU A 797 28.93 -24.88 61.80
CA GLU A 797 27.62 -25.44 62.10
C GLU A 797 26.51 -24.37 62.22
N GLY A 798 25.28 -24.66 61.77
CA GLY A 798 24.14 -23.81 62.10
C GLY A 798 22.80 -24.03 61.35
N SER A 799 22.14 -25.15 61.59
CA SER A 799 20.68 -25.40 61.44
C SER A 799 19.94 -25.10 60.12
N GLY A 800 19.80 -26.15 59.29
CA GLY A 800 18.53 -26.79 58.89
C GLY A 800 17.40 -25.99 58.22
N LEU A 801 17.13 -26.30 56.94
CA LEU A 801 15.85 -26.87 56.46
C LEU A 801 15.89 -27.14 54.94
N GLY A 802 15.75 -28.42 54.54
CA GLY A 802 14.91 -28.76 53.37
C GLY A 802 15.57 -29.14 52.04
N ASP A 803 16.31 -30.26 52.02
CA ASP A 803 16.58 -31.07 50.84
C ASP A 803 15.29 -31.83 50.40
N ILE A 804 14.63 -31.39 49.32
CA ILE A 804 13.69 -32.21 48.49
C ILE A 804 13.65 -31.59 47.08
N ILE A 805 14.21 -32.27 46.08
CA ILE A 805 13.58 -32.70 44.81
C ILE A 805 14.67 -33.46 44.02
N SER A 806 14.70 -34.77 44.21
CA SER A 806 15.33 -35.73 43.30
C SER A 806 14.39 -36.91 43.09
N GLY A 807 14.26 -37.35 41.84
CA GLY A 807 13.38 -38.41 41.35
C GLY A 807 12.51 -37.90 40.19
N SER A 808 12.43 -38.50 39.01
CA SER A 808 12.86 -39.82 38.54
C SER A 808 12.71 -39.85 37.01
N GLY A 809 13.53 -40.63 36.29
CA GLY A 809 13.39 -40.82 34.84
C GLY A 809 14.54 -41.61 34.20
N SER A 810 14.55 -42.92 34.43
CA SER A 810 15.54 -43.92 33.99
C SER A 810 15.46 -44.31 32.51
N GLY A 811 16.59 -44.70 31.92
CA GLY A 811 16.71 -45.40 30.62
C GLY A 811 18.11 -46.00 30.40
N HIS A 812 18.22 -47.33 30.53
CA HIS A 812 19.41 -48.19 30.49
C HIS A 812 20.16 -48.28 29.14
N GLY A 813 21.47 -48.59 29.18
CA GLY A 813 22.27 -49.02 28.01
C GLY A 813 23.76 -49.36 28.26
N SER A 814 24.01 -50.46 28.98
CA SER A 814 25.28 -51.21 29.26
C SER A 814 26.49 -51.13 28.31
N GLY A 815 27.71 -51.12 28.88
CA GLY A 815 28.97 -51.52 28.21
C GLY A 815 30.25 -51.30 29.05
N SER A 816 30.71 -52.35 29.74
CA SER A 816 31.84 -52.42 30.70
C SER A 816 33.25 -52.13 30.15
N GLY A 817 34.14 -51.65 31.02
CA GLY A 817 35.61 -51.68 30.86
C GLY A 817 36.36 -50.97 32.01
N ASP A 818 36.64 -51.71 33.09
CA ASP A 818 37.37 -51.31 34.30
C ASP A 818 38.88 -51.10 34.05
N GLY A 819 39.50 -50.12 34.73
CA GLY A 819 40.92 -49.77 34.58
C GLY A 819 41.37 -48.51 35.33
N SER A 820 41.22 -48.52 36.66
CA SER A 820 41.94 -47.75 37.71
C SER A 820 42.88 -46.57 37.31
N GLY A 821 42.59 -45.38 37.85
CA GLY A 821 43.53 -44.26 37.98
C GLY A 821 42.88 -43.02 38.60
N GLU A 822 42.97 -42.90 39.93
CA GLU A 822 42.82 -41.70 40.79
C GLU A 822 42.08 -40.48 40.20
N ASP A 823 40.76 -40.39 40.42
CA ASP A 823 39.99 -39.16 40.25
C ASP A 823 40.31 -38.19 41.40
N ALA A 824 41.05 -37.12 41.08
CA ALA A 824 41.00 -35.89 41.85
C ALA A 824 39.61 -35.27 41.61
N ASP A 825 38.90 -34.97 42.69
CA ASP A 825 37.59 -34.36 42.70
C ASP A 825 37.69 -32.97 42.06
N ASP A 826 37.40 -32.83 40.77
CA ASP A 826 37.23 -31.54 40.09
C ASP A 826 36.01 -30.85 40.71
N SER A 827 36.23 -30.10 41.79
CA SER A 827 35.25 -29.22 42.39
C SER A 827 34.70 -28.29 41.32
N LEU A 828 33.40 -28.34 41.05
CA LEU A 828 32.72 -27.42 40.14
C LEU A 828 32.99 -25.98 40.58
N GLU A 829 33.87 -25.29 39.87
CA GLU A 829 34.15 -23.87 40.06
C GLU A 829 32.86 -23.07 39.81
N VAL A 830 32.33 -22.41 40.85
CA VAL A 830 31.12 -21.60 40.71
C VAL A 830 31.54 -20.15 40.49
N VAL A 831 31.20 -19.62 39.32
CA VAL A 831 31.46 -18.21 38.99
C VAL A 831 30.43 -17.34 39.70
N GLN A 832 30.84 -16.60 40.74
CA GLN A 832 29.95 -15.74 41.53
C GLN A 832 30.40 -14.28 41.48
N ILE A 833 29.43 -13.37 41.61
CA ILE A 833 29.67 -11.93 41.72
C ILE A 833 30.02 -11.62 43.18
N ASP A 834 30.97 -10.72 43.42
CA ASP A 834 31.44 -10.31 44.75
C ASP A 834 30.27 -9.89 45.68
N GLU A 835 30.30 -10.31 46.96
CA GLU A 835 29.18 -10.22 47.91
C GLU A 835 28.73 -8.77 48.19
N ASP A 836 29.59 -7.79 47.94
CA ASP A 836 29.31 -6.36 48.11
C ASP A 836 28.26 -5.80 47.11
N PHE A 837 27.91 -6.53 46.05
CA PHE A 837 27.02 -6.09 44.97
C PHE A 837 25.84 -7.03 44.69
N PHE A 838 25.14 -7.52 45.71
CA PHE A 838 23.97 -8.44 45.59
C PHE A 838 22.86 -7.98 44.60
N TYR A 839 22.69 -6.67 44.38
CA TYR A 839 21.70 -6.17 43.41
C TYR A 839 22.11 -6.41 41.96
N MET A 840 23.41 -6.57 41.66
CA MET A 840 23.92 -6.73 40.29
C MET A 840 23.51 -8.05 39.65
N GLU A 841 23.39 -9.13 40.43
CA GLU A 841 22.91 -10.42 39.94
C GLU A 841 21.44 -10.35 39.47
N HIS A 842 20.60 -9.60 40.18
CA HIS A 842 19.21 -9.40 39.78
C HIS A 842 19.11 -8.46 38.56
N VAL A 843 19.95 -7.43 38.52
CA VAL A 843 20.01 -6.47 37.40
C VAL A 843 20.47 -7.17 36.11
N ILE A 844 21.47 -8.06 36.15
CA ILE A 844 21.94 -8.77 34.95
C ILE A 844 20.88 -9.75 34.42
N ASN A 845 20.16 -10.45 35.30
CA ASN A 845 19.08 -11.35 34.89
C ASN A 845 17.91 -10.60 34.22
N ILE A 846 17.54 -9.44 34.78
CA ILE A 846 16.52 -8.58 34.18
C ILE A 846 17.01 -8.01 32.84
N ALA A 847 18.27 -7.57 32.77
CA ALA A 847 18.86 -7.02 31.56
C ALA A 847 18.99 -8.09 30.45
N ALA A 848 19.37 -9.33 30.80
CA ALA A 848 19.47 -10.48 29.89
C ALA A 848 18.10 -10.87 29.31
N ALA A 849 17.08 -10.94 30.17
CA ALA A 849 15.71 -11.19 29.73
C ALA A 849 15.20 -10.06 28.81
N LEU A 850 15.48 -8.80 29.17
CA LEU A 850 15.09 -7.65 28.38
C LEU A 850 15.83 -7.61 27.03
N HIS A 851 17.12 -7.93 27.00
CA HIS A 851 17.91 -8.03 25.76
C HIS A 851 17.34 -9.12 24.82
N SER A 852 16.84 -10.22 25.40
CA SER A 852 16.21 -11.31 24.64
C SER A 852 14.83 -10.94 24.07
N ILE A 853 14.07 -10.11 24.78
CA ILE A 853 12.82 -9.54 24.26
C ILE A 853 13.11 -8.54 23.14
N VAL A 854 14.12 -7.68 23.30
CA VAL A 854 14.50 -6.70 22.27
C VAL A 854 15.06 -7.40 21.03
N SER A 855 15.86 -8.45 21.17
CA SER A 855 16.38 -9.22 20.03
C SER A 855 15.27 -9.94 19.26
N LEU A 856 14.28 -10.50 19.96
CA LEU A 856 13.07 -11.05 19.32
C LEU A 856 12.28 -9.97 18.57
N ALA A 857 12.13 -8.79 19.18
CA ALA A 857 11.48 -7.63 18.56
C ALA A 857 12.20 -7.17 17.28
N ILE A 858 13.53 -7.16 17.27
CA ILE A 858 14.35 -6.86 16.08
C ILE A 858 14.10 -7.90 14.97
N LEU A 859 14.07 -9.20 15.31
CA LEU A 859 13.82 -10.27 14.34
C LEU A 859 12.43 -10.14 13.69
N ILE A 860 11.39 -9.89 14.49
CA ILE A 860 10.03 -9.65 14.00
C ILE A 860 9.96 -8.39 13.14
N GLY A 861 10.59 -7.29 13.59
CA GLY A 861 10.66 -6.04 12.84
C GLY A 861 11.33 -6.22 11.47
N TYR A 862 12.43 -6.99 11.41
CA TYR A 862 13.10 -7.30 10.15
C TYR A 862 12.21 -8.12 9.20
N TYR A 863 11.53 -9.14 9.73
CA TYR A 863 10.64 -10.00 8.95
C TYR A 863 9.48 -9.23 8.29
N HIS A 864 8.96 -8.18 8.93
CA HIS A 864 7.87 -7.39 8.35
C HIS A 864 8.34 -6.18 7.53
N LEU A 865 9.54 -5.66 7.77
CA LEU A 865 10.06 -4.50 7.04
C LEU A 865 10.84 -4.89 5.78
N LYS A 866 11.79 -5.82 5.88
CA LYS A 866 12.80 -6.08 4.83
C LYS A 866 12.57 -7.38 4.06
N VAL A 867 12.03 -8.43 4.67
CA VAL A 867 11.76 -9.70 3.97
C VAL A 867 10.74 -9.55 2.83
N PRO A 868 9.65 -8.76 2.93
CA PRO A 868 8.75 -8.55 1.79
C PRO A 868 9.46 -7.95 0.58
N LEU A 869 10.40 -7.04 0.79
CA LEU A 869 11.23 -6.46 -0.27
C LEU A 869 12.15 -7.52 -0.89
N ALA A 870 12.79 -8.39 -0.08
CA ALA A 870 13.63 -9.47 -0.59
C ALA A 870 12.81 -10.48 -1.44
N ILE A 871 11.60 -10.81 -1.00
CA ILE A 871 10.67 -11.67 -1.75
C ILE A 871 10.22 -10.97 -3.03
N PHE A 872 9.88 -9.68 -2.97
CA PHE A 872 9.49 -8.90 -4.14
C PHE A 872 10.58 -8.90 -5.21
N LYS A 873 11.84 -8.64 -4.84
CA LYS A 873 13.00 -8.71 -5.75
C LYS A 873 13.09 -10.08 -6.40
N ARG A 874 12.91 -11.15 -5.62
CA ARG A 874 13.01 -12.52 -6.13
C ARG A 874 11.84 -12.91 -7.04
N GLU A 875 10.60 -12.58 -6.68
CA GLU A 875 9.43 -12.83 -7.55
C GLU A 875 9.54 -12.05 -8.86
N LYS A 876 10.01 -10.80 -8.80
CA LYS A 876 10.28 -9.95 -9.96
C LYS A 876 11.29 -10.59 -10.91
N ASP A 877 12.42 -11.06 -10.38
CA ASP A 877 13.44 -11.73 -11.19
C ASP A 877 12.90 -13.00 -11.87
N ILE A 878 12.13 -13.82 -11.14
CA ILE A 878 11.52 -15.05 -11.67
C ILE A 878 10.50 -14.73 -12.76
N ALA A 879 9.63 -13.75 -12.52
CA ALA A 879 8.62 -13.33 -13.49
C ALA A 879 9.26 -12.88 -14.82
N ARG A 880 10.35 -12.12 -14.74
CA ARG A 880 11.07 -11.62 -15.91
C ARG A 880 11.81 -12.72 -16.67
N ARG A 881 12.53 -13.60 -15.96
CA ARG A 881 13.22 -14.74 -16.57
C ARG A 881 12.24 -15.71 -17.26
N LEU A 882 11.03 -15.85 -16.71
CA LEU A 882 9.95 -16.62 -17.34
C LEU A 882 9.39 -15.96 -18.60
N GLU A 883 9.15 -14.64 -18.55
CA GLU A 883 8.50 -13.92 -19.66
C GLU A 883 9.46 -13.63 -20.81
N PHE A 884 10.68 -13.14 -20.54
CA PHE A 884 11.60 -12.64 -21.55
C PHE A 884 12.65 -13.68 -21.95
N ASP A 885 13.29 -14.32 -20.98
CA ASP A 885 14.40 -15.26 -21.25
C ASP A 885 13.89 -16.67 -21.61
N GLY A 886 12.65 -16.99 -21.24
CA GLY A 886 12.08 -18.33 -21.43
C GLY A 886 12.78 -19.39 -20.58
N LEU A 887 13.48 -18.98 -19.51
CA LEU A 887 14.10 -19.87 -18.55
C LEU A 887 13.02 -20.79 -17.97
N TYR A 888 13.30 -22.09 -17.83
CA TYR A 888 12.36 -23.18 -17.49
C TYR A 888 11.40 -23.64 -18.59
N ILE A 889 11.22 -22.90 -19.69
CA ILE A 889 10.35 -23.28 -20.81
C ILE A 889 11.20 -23.72 -22.01
N ALA A 890 12.08 -22.84 -22.47
CA ALA A 890 12.95 -23.06 -23.62
C ALA A 890 14.31 -23.66 -23.21
N GLU A 891 14.85 -23.22 -22.07
CA GLU A 891 16.16 -23.60 -21.57
C GLU A 891 16.09 -24.14 -20.14
N GLN A 892 16.94 -25.13 -19.82
CA GLN A 892 17.11 -25.62 -18.46
C GLN A 892 18.16 -24.79 -17.72
N PRO A 893 17.93 -24.46 -16.44
CA PRO A 893 18.95 -23.75 -15.66
C PRO A 893 20.20 -24.60 -15.50
N GLU A 894 21.36 -23.95 -15.39
CA GLU A 894 22.64 -24.61 -15.10
C GLU A 894 22.55 -25.41 -13.79
N ASP A 895 23.13 -26.61 -13.76
CA ASP A 895 23.05 -27.54 -12.62
C ASP A 895 23.70 -26.99 -11.34
N ASP A 896 24.66 -26.08 -11.47
CA ASP A 896 25.36 -25.44 -10.34
C ASP A 896 24.53 -24.34 -9.66
N ASP A 897 23.49 -23.84 -10.32
CA ASP A 897 22.66 -22.75 -9.85
C ASP A 897 21.53 -23.25 -8.92
N LEU A 898 21.90 -23.53 -7.66
CA LEU A 898 20.95 -23.91 -6.59
C LEU A 898 19.79 -22.92 -6.44
N LYS A 899 20.08 -21.64 -6.69
CA LYS A 899 19.12 -20.53 -6.67
C LYS A 899 17.98 -20.79 -7.66
N SER A 900 18.32 -21.02 -8.93
CA SER A 900 17.37 -21.25 -10.03
C SER A 900 16.64 -22.59 -9.87
N HIS A 901 17.28 -23.59 -9.26
CA HIS A 901 16.65 -24.87 -8.92
C HIS A 901 15.55 -24.75 -7.87
N TRP A 902 15.78 -23.94 -6.83
CA TRP A 902 14.78 -23.69 -5.79
C TRP A 902 13.52 -23.01 -6.33
N ASP A 903 13.67 -22.16 -7.34
CA ASP A 903 12.55 -21.43 -7.96
C ASP A 903 11.60 -22.33 -8.77
N LYS A 904 12.03 -23.54 -9.19
CA LYS A 904 11.13 -24.53 -9.81
C LYS A 904 9.92 -24.87 -8.92
N LEU A 905 10.08 -24.79 -7.59
CA LEU A 905 9.01 -25.06 -6.63
C LEU A 905 7.88 -24.02 -6.71
N VAL A 906 8.21 -22.74 -6.93
CA VAL A 906 7.24 -21.63 -6.87
C VAL A 906 6.45 -21.46 -8.16
N ILE A 907 7.03 -21.81 -9.31
CA ILE A 907 6.39 -21.64 -10.63
C ILE A 907 5.06 -22.41 -10.73
N SER A 908 5.02 -23.62 -10.14
CA SER A 908 3.83 -24.47 -10.09
C SER A 908 2.85 -24.12 -8.97
N ALA A 909 3.22 -23.22 -8.04
CA ALA A 909 2.38 -22.83 -6.92
C ALA A 909 1.19 -22.00 -7.39
N LYS A 910 -0.01 -22.23 -6.85
CA LYS A 910 -1.24 -21.53 -7.28
C LYS A 910 -1.19 -20.05 -6.92
N SER A 911 -0.59 -19.72 -5.77
CA SER A 911 -0.49 -18.35 -5.27
C SER A 911 0.52 -17.49 -6.01
N PHE A 912 1.43 -18.06 -6.79
CA PHE A 912 2.45 -17.27 -7.49
C PHE A 912 1.84 -16.48 -8.67
N PRO A 913 2.09 -15.17 -8.80
CA PRO A 913 2.83 -14.28 -7.88
C PRO A 913 1.91 -13.56 -6.86
N VAL A 914 2.40 -13.35 -5.62
CA VAL A 914 1.64 -12.67 -4.54
C VAL A 914 2.09 -11.23 -4.31
N ASN A 915 3.40 -11.00 -4.19
CA ASN A 915 3.98 -9.71 -3.80
C ASN A 915 4.36 -8.86 -5.01
N TYR A 916 4.69 -9.48 -6.14
CA TYR A 916 4.95 -8.78 -7.40
C TYR A 916 3.68 -8.12 -7.96
N TRP A 917 3.85 -6.97 -8.62
CA TRP A 917 2.74 -6.13 -9.09
C TRP A 917 1.90 -6.81 -10.17
N ASP A 918 2.53 -7.49 -11.14
CA ASP A 918 1.81 -8.15 -12.23
C ASP A 918 1.34 -9.56 -11.83
N LYS A 919 0.09 -9.63 -11.39
CA LYS A 919 -0.61 -10.89 -11.04
C LYS A 919 -0.97 -11.75 -12.26
N PHE A 920 -0.80 -11.26 -13.48
CA PHE A 920 -1.22 -11.94 -14.72
C PHE A 920 -0.07 -12.59 -15.50
N ILE A 921 1.13 -12.64 -14.93
CA ILE A 921 2.33 -13.18 -15.58
C ILE A 921 2.12 -14.58 -16.18
N LYS A 922 1.45 -15.50 -15.46
CA LYS A 922 1.19 -16.87 -15.97
C LYS A 922 0.35 -16.87 -17.25
N LYS A 923 -0.60 -15.94 -17.38
CA LYS A 923 -1.42 -15.80 -18.58
C LYS A 923 -0.61 -15.22 -19.74
N LYS A 924 0.25 -14.23 -19.46
CA LYS A 924 1.14 -13.62 -20.46
C LYS A 924 2.14 -14.63 -21.02
N VAL A 925 2.84 -15.34 -20.14
CA VAL A 925 3.79 -16.41 -20.50
C VAL A 925 3.10 -17.48 -21.33
N ARG A 926 1.90 -17.92 -20.91
CA ARG A 926 1.11 -18.89 -21.70
C ARG A 926 0.79 -18.36 -23.08
N ALA A 927 0.31 -17.12 -23.21
CA ALA A 927 -0.03 -16.55 -24.51
C ALA A 927 1.20 -16.43 -25.42
N LYS A 928 2.31 -15.90 -24.91
CA LYS A 928 3.55 -15.67 -25.66
C LYS A 928 4.17 -16.97 -26.19
N TYR A 929 4.26 -18.00 -25.36
CA TYR A 929 4.90 -19.27 -25.72
C TYR A 929 3.94 -20.31 -26.31
N SER A 930 2.62 -20.08 -26.29
CA SER A 930 1.63 -21.02 -26.86
C SER A 930 1.74 -21.23 -28.37
N GLU A 931 2.38 -20.32 -29.10
CA GLU A 931 2.61 -20.48 -30.55
C GLU A 931 3.75 -21.47 -30.84
N THR A 932 4.74 -21.57 -29.94
CA THR A 932 5.95 -22.38 -30.13
C THR A 932 5.88 -23.71 -29.40
N TYR A 933 5.27 -23.76 -28.22
CA TYR A 933 5.19 -24.93 -27.36
C TYR A 933 3.73 -25.33 -27.09
N ASP A 934 3.52 -26.58 -26.70
CA ASP A 934 2.18 -27.12 -26.47
C ASP A 934 1.46 -26.42 -25.30
N PHE A 935 0.24 -25.96 -25.57
CA PHE A 935 -0.57 -25.15 -24.65
C PHE A 935 -0.84 -25.87 -23.32
N ASP A 936 -1.16 -27.17 -23.39
CA ASP A 936 -1.48 -27.97 -22.21
C ASP A 936 -0.23 -28.24 -21.35
N SER A 937 0.92 -28.46 -21.97
CA SER A 937 2.20 -28.67 -21.28
C SER A 937 2.60 -27.45 -20.44
N ILE A 938 2.53 -26.25 -21.03
CA ILE A 938 2.81 -24.98 -20.35
C ILE A 938 1.82 -24.73 -19.22
N SER A 939 0.53 -25.00 -19.43
CA SER A 939 -0.50 -24.82 -18.40
C SER A 939 -0.27 -25.70 -17.18
N ASN A 940 0.14 -26.96 -17.38
CA ASN A 940 0.46 -27.89 -16.31
C ASN A 940 1.73 -27.47 -15.55
N MET A 941 2.77 -27.02 -16.26
CA MET A 941 4.02 -26.52 -15.66
C MET A 941 3.78 -25.30 -14.74
N LEU A 942 2.95 -24.35 -15.20
CA LEU A 942 2.58 -23.14 -14.45
C LEU A 942 1.53 -23.40 -13.35
N GLY A 943 1.06 -24.64 -13.20
CA GLY A 943 0.05 -25.02 -12.22
C GLY A 943 -1.33 -24.37 -12.46
N MET A 944 -1.69 -24.06 -13.71
CA MET A 944 -3.00 -23.52 -14.07
C MET A 944 -3.99 -24.65 -14.36
N GLU A 945 -5.03 -24.78 -13.53
CA GLU A 945 -6.11 -25.75 -13.73
C GLU A 945 -7.06 -25.35 -14.88
N ARG A 946 -7.67 -26.34 -15.55
CA ARG A 946 -8.49 -26.19 -16.77
C ARG A 946 -9.82 -25.42 -16.60
N THR A 947 -10.21 -25.03 -15.39
CA THR A 947 -11.52 -24.42 -15.10
C THR A 947 -11.37 -23.09 -14.36
N SER A 948 -10.92 -22.05 -15.07
CA SER A 948 -10.73 -20.70 -14.52
C SER A 948 -11.98 -19.80 -14.54
N PHE A 949 -13.20 -20.37 -14.53
CA PHE A 949 -14.46 -19.58 -14.54
C PHE A 949 -15.54 -20.06 -13.57
N SER A 950 -15.30 -21.12 -12.78
CA SER A 950 -16.31 -21.70 -11.87
C SER A 950 -15.94 -21.61 -10.38
N ALA A 951 -14.97 -20.77 -10.02
CA ALA A 951 -14.73 -20.42 -8.61
C ALA A 951 -15.61 -19.21 -8.26
N GLN A 952 -16.91 -19.43 -8.13
CA GLN A 952 -17.84 -18.49 -7.52
C GLN A 952 -18.27 -19.09 -6.18
N GLU A 953 -17.82 -18.45 -5.11
CA GLU A 953 -18.41 -18.40 -3.77
C GLU A 953 -18.84 -19.74 -3.14
N ASP A 954 -17.87 -20.51 -2.64
CA ASP A 954 -18.10 -21.38 -1.49
C ASP A 954 -17.67 -20.63 -0.22
N GLU A 955 -18.56 -19.84 0.38
CA GLU A 955 -18.44 -19.37 1.77
C GLU A 955 -18.65 -20.55 2.75
N GLY A 956 -17.75 -21.53 2.71
CA GLY A 956 -17.77 -22.71 3.55
C GLY A 956 -16.94 -22.56 4.82
N ASN A 957 -17.61 -22.35 5.95
CA ASN A 957 -17.16 -22.51 7.35
C ASN A 957 -15.67 -22.17 7.70
N LYS A 958 -15.49 -21.04 8.39
CA LYS A 958 -14.22 -20.51 8.93
C LYS A 958 -13.69 -21.33 10.13
N GLY A 959 -13.24 -22.57 9.89
CA GLY A 959 -12.48 -23.36 10.86
C GLY A 959 -10.96 -23.20 10.68
N LEU A 960 -10.17 -23.19 11.76
CA LEU A 960 -8.70 -23.15 11.70
C LEU A 960 -8.10 -24.30 10.87
N LEU A 961 -8.72 -25.49 10.91
CA LEU A 961 -8.28 -26.65 10.13
C LEU A 961 -8.58 -26.50 8.63
N ASN A 962 -9.74 -25.94 8.27
CA ASN A 962 -10.05 -25.64 6.86
C ASN A 962 -9.03 -24.60 6.34
N TYR A 963 -8.78 -23.55 7.13
CA TYR A 963 -7.78 -22.53 6.82
C TYR A 963 -6.36 -23.09 6.62
N ILE A 964 -5.88 -24.00 7.47
CA ILE A 964 -4.55 -24.62 7.33
C ILE A 964 -4.46 -25.47 6.05
N ILE A 965 -5.55 -26.14 5.67
CA ILE A 965 -5.61 -26.97 4.45
C ILE A 965 -5.69 -26.11 3.18
N THR A 966 -6.25 -24.89 3.26
CA THR A 966 -6.33 -23.96 2.12
C THR A 966 -4.98 -23.27 1.80
N ILE A 967 -3.99 -23.32 2.69
CA ILE A 967 -2.69 -22.66 2.47
C ILE A 967 -1.86 -23.40 1.42
N ASP A 968 -1.30 -22.65 0.45
CA ASP A 968 -0.35 -23.19 -0.52
C ASP A 968 1.03 -23.44 0.13
N TRP A 969 1.24 -24.69 0.57
CA TRP A 969 2.48 -25.10 1.23
C TRP A 969 3.70 -25.03 0.31
N ARG A 970 3.54 -25.13 -1.02
CA ARG A 970 4.66 -25.00 -1.96
C ARG A 970 5.23 -23.59 -1.91
N TYR A 971 4.34 -22.59 -1.95
CA TYR A 971 4.72 -21.18 -1.84
C TYR A 971 5.35 -20.87 -0.48
N GLN A 972 4.79 -21.39 0.62
CA GLN A 972 5.34 -21.13 1.96
C GLN A 972 6.73 -21.75 2.17
N VAL A 973 6.96 -22.98 1.68
CA VAL A 973 8.29 -23.61 1.74
C VAL A 973 9.31 -22.83 0.90
N TRP A 974 8.92 -22.40 -0.31
CA TRP A 974 9.79 -21.56 -1.13
C TRP A 974 10.14 -20.24 -0.41
N LYS A 975 9.13 -19.54 0.13
CA LYS A 975 9.30 -18.30 0.89
C LYS A 975 10.21 -18.48 2.10
N ALA A 976 10.05 -19.57 2.86
CA ALA A 976 10.92 -19.89 3.99
C ALA A 976 12.37 -20.11 3.53
N GLY A 977 12.57 -20.84 2.43
CA GLY A 977 13.88 -21.01 1.81
C GLY A 977 14.53 -19.68 1.44
N VAL A 978 13.80 -18.80 0.74
CA VAL A 978 14.30 -17.46 0.38
C VAL A 978 14.67 -16.64 1.61
N THR A 979 13.85 -16.69 2.66
CA THR A 979 14.10 -15.97 3.92
C THR A 979 15.34 -16.49 4.64
N ILE A 980 15.56 -17.80 4.67
CA ILE A 980 16.74 -18.42 5.31
C ILE A 980 18.01 -18.18 4.48
N THR A 981 17.92 -18.04 3.16
CA THR A 981 19.09 -17.70 2.33
C THR A 981 19.52 -16.22 2.42
N ASP A 982 18.73 -15.35 3.04
CA ASP A 982 19.12 -13.96 3.23
C ASP A 982 20.14 -13.82 4.38
N ASN A 983 21.37 -13.41 4.03
CA ASN A 983 22.47 -13.22 4.98
C ASN A 983 22.11 -12.29 6.15
N SER A 984 21.31 -11.24 5.88
CA SER A 984 20.91 -10.27 6.89
C SER A 984 19.87 -10.83 7.88
N PHE A 985 18.96 -11.68 7.38
CA PHE A 985 18.04 -12.41 8.25
C PHE A 985 18.78 -13.46 9.08
N LEU A 986 19.69 -14.24 8.48
CA LEU A 986 20.52 -15.22 9.19
C LEU A 986 21.33 -14.57 10.31
N TYR A 987 21.94 -13.42 10.04
CA TYR A 987 22.65 -12.64 11.06
C TYR A 987 21.73 -12.28 12.24
N SER A 988 20.52 -11.79 11.95
CA SER A 988 19.54 -11.42 12.98
C SER A 988 19.02 -12.64 13.74
N LEU A 989 18.86 -13.79 13.06
CA LEU A 989 18.48 -15.05 13.68
C LEU A 989 19.57 -15.57 14.62
N TRP A 990 20.84 -15.54 14.20
CA TRP A 990 21.98 -15.92 15.03
C TRP A 990 22.12 -15.00 16.24
N TYR A 991 21.94 -13.70 16.05
CA TYR A 991 21.92 -12.72 17.13
C TYR A 991 20.87 -13.07 18.19
N PHE A 992 19.64 -13.42 17.76
CA PHE A 992 18.58 -13.90 18.66
C PHE A 992 18.94 -15.23 19.32
N SER A 993 19.46 -16.21 18.59
CA SER A 993 19.89 -17.50 19.13
C SER A 993 20.95 -17.34 20.24
N PHE A 994 21.96 -16.48 20.02
CA PHE A 994 22.95 -16.15 21.06
C PHE A 994 22.31 -15.44 22.25
N SER A 995 21.27 -14.62 22.05
CA SER A 995 20.56 -13.97 23.15
C SER A 995 19.80 -14.99 24.00
N VAL A 996 19.16 -15.99 23.38
CA VAL A 996 18.51 -17.09 24.11
C VAL A 996 19.54 -17.89 24.89
N MET A 997 20.67 -18.25 24.27
CA MET A 997 21.79 -18.93 24.92
C MET A 997 22.38 -18.09 26.07
N GLY A 998 22.38 -16.76 25.93
CA GLY A 998 22.78 -15.81 26.97
C GLY A 998 22.00 -15.94 28.27
N ASN A 999 20.73 -16.36 28.23
CA ASN A 999 19.95 -16.58 29.46
C ASN A 999 20.36 -17.88 30.18
N PHE A 1000 20.94 -18.85 29.47
CA PHE A 1000 21.49 -20.06 30.11
C PHE A 1000 22.90 -19.81 30.63
N ASN A 1001 23.71 -19.05 29.90
CA ASN A 1001 25.04 -18.64 30.32
C ASN A 1001 25.32 -17.20 29.87
N ASN A 1002 25.55 -16.31 30.84
CA ASN A 1002 25.71 -14.88 30.59
C ASN A 1002 26.93 -14.55 29.70
N PHE A 1003 27.94 -15.42 29.58
CA PHE A 1003 29.10 -15.17 28.72
C PHE A 1003 28.77 -15.10 27.22
N PHE A 1004 27.65 -15.67 26.76
CA PHE A 1004 27.23 -15.54 25.36
C PHE A 1004 26.89 -14.08 24.99
N PHE A 1005 26.59 -13.21 25.96
CA PHE A 1005 26.38 -11.79 25.70
C PHE A 1005 27.65 -11.06 25.22
N ALA A 1006 28.85 -11.62 25.45
CA ALA A 1006 30.10 -11.06 24.92
C ALA A 1006 30.16 -11.12 23.39
N ALA A 1007 29.55 -12.15 22.77
CA ALA A 1007 29.50 -12.26 21.32
C ALA A 1007 28.65 -11.14 20.68
N HIS A 1008 27.63 -10.62 21.38
CA HIS A 1008 26.79 -9.53 20.87
C HIS A 1008 27.56 -8.21 20.72
N LEU A 1009 28.67 -8.00 21.42
CA LEU A 1009 29.52 -6.81 21.22
C LEU A 1009 30.15 -6.75 19.83
N LEU A 1010 30.33 -7.89 19.15
CA LEU A 1010 30.84 -7.91 17.78
C LEU A 1010 29.90 -7.19 16.79
N ASP A 1011 28.61 -7.02 17.15
CA ASP A 1011 27.65 -6.26 16.34
C ASP A 1011 28.07 -4.79 16.16
N VAL A 1012 28.87 -4.22 17.08
CA VAL A 1012 29.46 -2.88 16.95
C VAL A 1012 30.24 -2.76 15.64
N ALA A 1013 31.04 -3.78 15.29
CA ALA A 1013 31.87 -3.77 14.09
C ALA A 1013 31.04 -3.77 12.80
N VAL A 1014 29.88 -4.43 12.81
CA VAL A 1014 28.97 -4.52 11.66
C VAL A 1014 28.01 -3.32 11.60
N GLY A 1015 27.66 -2.75 12.76
CA GLY A 1015 26.71 -1.66 12.93
C GLY A 1015 27.24 -0.32 12.43
N PHE A 1016 28.52 0.00 12.66
CA PHE A 1016 29.11 1.25 12.18
C PHE A 1016 29.65 1.13 10.76
N LYS A 1017 29.26 2.08 9.89
CA LYS A 1017 29.67 2.10 8.48
C LYS A 1017 31.20 2.07 8.30
N THR A 1018 31.93 2.83 9.11
CA THR A 1018 33.40 2.90 9.04
C THR A 1018 34.08 1.58 9.42
N LEU A 1019 33.60 0.91 10.47
CA LEU A 1019 34.11 -0.40 10.89
C LEU A 1019 33.75 -1.50 9.88
N ARG A 1020 32.58 -1.41 9.24
CA ARG A 1020 32.20 -2.34 8.17
C ARG A 1020 33.16 -2.26 6.98
N THR A 1021 33.57 -1.05 6.57
CA THR A 1021 34.57 -0.89 5.50
C THR A 1021 35.92 -1.50 5.88
N ILE A 1022 36.31 -1.43 7.16
CA ILE A 1022 37.52 -2.10 7.68
C ILE A 1022 37.39 -3.62 7.62
N LEU A 1023 36.23 -4.17 7.99
CA LEU A 1023 35.99 -5.61 7.85
C LEU A 1023 36.00 -6.04 6.37
N GLN A 1024 35.42 -5.21 5.50
CA GLN A 1024 35.33 -5.45 4.06
C GLN A 1024 36.71 -5.46 3.39
N SER A 1025 37.68 -4.65 3.84
CA SER A 1025 39.03 -4.67 3.27
C SER A 1025 39.73 -6.02 3.50
N VAL A 1026 39.49 -6.67 4.64
CA VAL A 1026 40.03 -8.01 4.91
C VAL A 1026 39.30 -9.09 4.12
N THR A 1027 37.98 -8.96 3.94
CA THR A 1027 37.18 -9.98 3.22
C THR A 1027 37.28 -9.87 1.69
N HIS A 1028 37.56 -8.68 1.15
CA HIS A 1028 37.71 -8.43 -0.29
C HIS A 1028 38.77 -9.35 -0.92
N ASN A 1029 39.97 -9.36 -0.32
CA ASN A 1029 41.08 -10.21 -0.73
C ASN A 1029 41.12 -11.55 0.03
N GLY A 1030 40.01 -11.97 0.64
CA GLY A 1030 39.95 -13.14 1.52
C GLY A 1030 40.39 -14.45 0.84
N LYS A 1031 40.05 -14.65 -0.44
CA LYS A 1031 40.53 -15.81 -1.22
C LYS A 1031 42.06 -15.84 -1.33
N GLN A 1032 42.67 -14.69 -1.60
CA GLN A 1032 44.13 -14.56 -1.68
C GLN A 1032 44.78 -14.72 -0.30
N LEU A 1033 44.16 -14.17 0.75
CA LEU A 1033 44.63 -14.32 2.13
C LEU A 1033 44.66 -15.80 2.55
N VAL A 1034 43.58 -16.55 2.32
CA VAL A 1034 43.50 -17.99 2.64
C VAL A 1034 44.54 -18.79 1.85
N LEU A 1035 44.72 -18.49 0.56
CA LEU A 1035 45.73 -19.16 -0.26
C LEU A 1035 47.16 -18.87 0.23
N THR A 1036 47.41 -17.66 0.71
CA THR A 1036 48.71 -17.25 1.26
C THR A 1036 48.99 -17.93 2.60
N VAL A 1037 47.98 -18.05 3.47
CA VAL A 1037 48.09 -18.84 4.72
C VAL A 1037 48.30 -20.32 4.44
N MET A 1038 47.67 -20.86 3.39
CA MET A 1038 47.92 -22.25 2.95
C MET A 1038 49.36 -22.43 2.48
N LEU A 1039 49.91 -21.48 1.70
CA LEU A 1039 51.31 -21.48 1.27
C LEU A 1039 52.28 -21.41 2.48
N LEU A 1040 51.99 -20.54 3.46
CA LEU A 1040 52.72 -20.46 4.72
C LEU A 1040 52.75 -21.80 5.45
N THR A 1041 51.59 -22.45 5.56
CA THR A 1041 51.44 -23.76 6.21
C THR A 1041 52.27 -24.83 5.49
N ILE A 1042 52.27 -24.85 4.14
CA ILE A 1042 53.06 -25.77 3.32
C ILE A 1042 54.56 -25.54 3.51
N ILE A 1043 55.01 -24.28 3.52
CA ILE A 1043 56.43 -23.95 3.69
C ILE A 1043 56.92 -24.37 5.08
N VAL A 1044 56.14 -24.06 6.14
CA VAL A 1044 56.45 -24.49 7.51
C VAL A 1044 56.46 -26.01 7.62
N TYR A 1045 55.57 -26.72 6.92
CA TYR A 1045 55.58 -28.18 6.88
C TYR A 1045 56.86 -28.74 6.26
N ILE A 1046 57.35 -28.16 5.14
CA ILE A 1046 58.63 -28.57 4.53
C ILE A 1046 59.79 -28.37 5.51
N TYR A 1047 59.85 -27.22 6.20
CA TYR A 1047 60.86 -26.97 7.23
C TYR A 1047 60.72 -27.94 8.41
N THR A 1048 59.51 -28.33 8.78
CA THR A 1048 59.26 -29.33 9.82
C THR A 1048 59.80 -30.70 9.43
N VAL A 1049 59.60 -31.15 8.18
CA VAL A 1049 60.12 -32.44 7.71
C VAL A 1049 61.65 -32.45 7.74
N ILE A 1050 62.28 -31.34 7.38
CA ILE A 1050 63.74 -31.18 7.46
C ILE A 1050 64.19 -31.22 8.93
N ALA A 1051 63.51 -30.47 9.81
CA ALA A 1051 63.79 -30.44 11.24
C ALA A 1051 63.62 -31.82 11.91
N PHE A 1052 62.57 -32.56 11.57
CA PHE A 1052 62.26 -33.87 12.14
C PHE A 1052 63.29 -34.94 11.75
N ASN A 1053 63.78 -34.92 10.50
CA ASN A 1053 64.74 -35.92 10.04
C ASN A 1053 66.19 -35.61 10.44
N PHE A 1054 66.58 -34.33 10.41
CA PHE A 1054 67.99 -33.93 10.60
C PHE A 1054 68.28 -33.25 11.93
N PHE A 1055 67.34 -32.46 12.48
CA PHE A 1055 67.57 -31.59 13.64
C PHE A 1055 66.78 -32.00 14.89
N ARG A 1056 66.27 -33.24 14.96
CA ARG A 1056 65.44 -33.75 16.07
C ARG A 1056 66.06 -33.56 17.47
N LYS A 1057 67.39 -33.66 17.57
CA LYS A 1057 68.14 -33.53 18.83
C LYS A 1057 67.97 -32.15 19.46
N PHE A 1058 67.77 -31.09 18.66
CA PHE A 1058 67.70 -29.69 19.11
C PHE A 1058 66.30 -29.25 19.55
N TYR A 1059 65.28 -30.10 19.43
CA TYR A 1059 63.89 -29.82 19.83
C TYR A 1059 63.55 -30.45 21.19
N VAL A 1060 64.57 -30.74 22.01
CA VAL A 1060 64.41 -31.21 23.38
C VAL A 1060 64.64 -30.00 24.26
N GLN A 1061 63.64 -29.62 25.05
CA GLN A 1061 63.77 -28.56 26.05
C GLN A 1061 63.80 -29.22 27.43
N GLU A 1062 64.82 -28.91 28.22
CA GLU A 1062 64.97 -29.37 29.60
C GLU A 1062 64.49 -28.25 30.55
N GLU A 1063 63.25 -28.35 31.05
CA GLU A 1063 62.72 -27.50 32.13
C GLU A 1063 62.31 -28.39 33.32
N ASP A 1064 62.83 -28.09 34.52
CA ASP A 1064 62.43 -28.60 35.84
C ASP A 1064 62.14 -30.13 35.93
N ASP A 1065 63.12 -30.97 35.58
CA ASP A 1065 63.08 -32.46 35.67
C ASP A 1065 62.04 -33.18 34.78
N GLU A 1066 61.32 -32.47 33.90
CA GLU A 1066 60.49 -33.04 32.83
C GLU A 1066 61.08 -32.75 31.44
N ILE A 1067 61.52 -33.81 30.73
CA ILE A 1067 62.10 -33.67 29.38
C ILE A 1067 60.96 -33.51 28.36
N ASN A 1068 60.64 -32.27 27.99
CA ASN A 1068 59.66 -31.96 26.95
C ASN A 1068 60.27 -32.15 25.56
N ARG A 1069 59.83 -33.21 24.89
CA ARG A 1069 60.35 -33.65 23.60
C ARG A 1069 59.45 -33.20 22.46
N ASN A 1070 59.58 -31.93 22.07
CA ASN A 1070 58.65 -31.25 21.16
C ASN A 1070 58.62 -31.80 19.72
N CYS A 1071 59.63 -32.60 19.31
CA CYS A 1071 59.72 -33.19 17.96
C CYS A 1071 59.88 -34.73 17.97
N HIS A 1072 59.19 -35.44 18.88
CA HIS A 1072 59.12 -36.91 18.83
C HIS A 1072 58.07 -37.45 17.87
N ASP A 1073 56.91 -36.83 17.84
CA ASP A 1073 55.87 -37.09 16.85
C ASP A 1073 55.88 -36.01 15.77
N MET A 1074 55.66 -36.41 14.52
CA MET A 1074 55.66 -35.49 13.37
C MET A 1074 54.61 -34.39 13.53
N LEU A 1075 53.45 -34.71 14.08
CA LEU A 1075 52.38 -33.74 14.33
C LEU A 1075 52.78 -32.74 15.40
N THR A 1076 53.35 -33.19 16.52
CA THR A 1076 53.84 -32.32 17.60
C THR A 1076 54.96 -31.40 17.11
N CYS A 1077 55.87 -31.93 16.28
CA CYS A 1077 56.92 -31.13 15.66
C CYS A 1077 56.35 -30.07 14.72
N PHE A 1078 55.37 -30.43 13.88
CA PHE A 1078 54.71 -29.50 12.97
C PHE A 1078 53.97 -28.39 13.72
N VAL A 1079 53.17 -28.76 14.74
CA VAL A 1079 52.46 -27.80 15.59
C VAL A 1079 53.45 -26.89 16.32
N PHE A 1080 54.58 -27.41 16.79
CA PHE A 1080 55.62 -26.59 17.42
C PHE A 1080 56.24 -25.57 16.45
N ASN A 1081 56.63 -26.00 15.24
CA ASN A 1081 57.18 -25.10 14.21
C ASN A 1081 56.16 -24.04 13.77
N LEU A 1082 54.88 -24.40 13.68
CA LEU A 1082 53.81 -23.47 13.32
C LEU A 1082 53.49 -22.47 14.44
N TYR A 1083 53.41 -22.95 15.69
CA TYR A 1083 53.03 -22.13 16.85
C TYR A 1083 54.16 -21.24 17.35
N LYS A 1084 55.36 -21.80 17.57
CA LYS A 1084 56.53 -21.06 18.07
C LYS A 1084 57.31 -20.40 16.93
N GLY A 1085 57.54 -21.12 15.83
CA GLY A 1085 58.38 -20.62 14.72
C GLY A 1085 57.80 -19.41 14.01
N VAL A 1086 56.50 -19.39 13.70
CA VAL A 1086 55.86 -18.24 13.00
C VAL A 1086 55.58 -17.07 13.96
N ARG A 1087 55.41 -17.34 15.27
CA ARG A 1087 55.08 -16.32 16.28
C ARG A 1087 56.31 -15.63 16.85
N ALA A 1088 57.45 -16.32 16.93
CA ALA A 1088 58.71 -15.74 17.37
C ALA A 1088 59.21 -14.72 16.33
N GLY A 1089 59.46 -13.48 16.78
CA GLY A 1089 59.82 -12.38 15.90
C GLY A 1089 61.16 -12.55 15.17
N GLY A 1090 62.08 -13.37 15.69
CA GLY A 1090 63.35 -13.75 15.07
C GLY A 1090 63.33 -15.09 14.32
N GLY A 1091 62.15 -15.72 14.20
CA GLY A 1091 61.99 -17.06 13.62
C GLY A 1091 62.25 -18.17 14.63
N ILE A 1092 62.42 -19.40 14.14
CA ILE A 1092 62.42 -20.58 15.01
C ILE A 1092 63.66 -20.71 15.90
N GLY A 1093 64.78 -20.08 15.50
CA GLY A 1093 66.04 -20.13 16.25
C GLY A 1093 65.98 -19.50 17.65
N ASP A 1094 65.00 -18.64 17.93
CA ASP A 1094 64.83 -17.98 19.24
C ASP A 1094 64.35 -18.94 20.34
N GLU A 1095 63.70 -20.05 19.96
CA GLU A 1095 63.07 -21.01 20.89
C GLU A 1095 63.84 -22.34 20.98
N LEU A 1096 64.87 -22.48 20.16
CA LEU A 1096 65.71 -23.68 20.09
C LEU A 1096 67.02 -23.44 20.81
N GLU A 1097 67.64 -24.52 21.30
CA GLU A 1097 68.95 -24.42 21.94
C GLU A 1097 70.03 -23.93 20.96
N PRO A 1098 71.02 -23.16 21.45
CA PRO A 1098 72.10 -22.65 20.61
C PRO A 1098 72.91 -23.81 20.01
N PRO A 1099 73.31 -23.72 18.72
CA PRO A 1099 73.99 -24.81 18.01
C PRO A 1099 75.50 -24.95 18.31
N ASP A 1100 76.02 -24.20 19.29
CA ASP A 1100 77.45 -24.08 19.56
C ASP A 1100 78.11 -25.43 19.88
N GLY A 1101 78.99 -25.91 19.00
CA GLY A 1101 79.84 -27.09 19.24
C GLY A 1101 79.31 -28.45 18.74
N ASP A 1102 78.27 -28.49 17.90
CA ASP A 1102 77.78 -29.72 17.23
C ASP A 1102 78.25 -29.82 15.77
N ASP A 1103 78.43 -31.04 15.24
CA ASP A 1103 78.90 -31.27 13.86
C ASP A 1103 77.98 -30.67 12.77
N SER A 1104 76.73 -30.33 13.14
CA SER A 1104 75.71 -29.77 12.24
C SER A 1104 75.51 -28.25 12.36
N GLU A 1105 76.40 -27.52 13.06
CA GLU A 1105 76.28 -26.08 13.36
C GLU A 1105 76.01 -25.22 12.11
N VAL A 1106 76.79 -25.41 11.04
CA VAL A 1106 76.65 -24.62 9.80
C VAL A 1106 75.30 -24.87 9.12
N TYR A 1107 74.83 -26.13 9.09
CA TYR A 1107 73.55 -26.47 8.48
C TYR A 1107 72.37 -25.93 9.30
N ARG A 1108 72.53 -25.86 10.62
CA ARG A 1108 71.53 -25.29 11.53
C ARG A 1108 71.39 -23.78 11.37
N ILE A 1109 72.51 -23.04 11.31
CA ILE A 1109 72.49 -21.59 11.08
C ILE A 1109 71.82 -21.26 9.73
N ILE A 1110 72.10 -22.03 8.67
CA ILE A 1110 71.46 -21.84 7.36
C ILE A 1110 69.96 -22.11 7.44
N PHE A 1111 69.55 -23.17 8.15
CA PHE A 1111 68.15 -23.49 8.38
C PHE A 1111 67.41 -22.34 9.10
N ASP A 1112 67.95 -21.82 10.20
CA ASP A 1112 67.32 -20.76 10.98
C ASP A 1112 67.24 -19.43 10.21
N ILE A 1113 68.31 -19.03 9.51
CA ILE A 1113 68.32 -17.81 8.68
C ILE A 1113 67.34 -17.93 7.50
N SER A 1114 67.31 -19.09 6.83
CA SER A 1114 66.38 -19.30 5.71
C SER A 1114 64.93 -19.31 6.18
N PHE A 1115 64.64 -19.93 7.32
CA PHE A 1115 63.32 -19.90 7.93
C PHE A 1115 62.89 -18.47 8.27
N PHE A 1116 63.75 -17.70 8.92
CA PHE A 1116 63.50 -16.29 9.23
C PHE A 1116 63.24 -15.44 7.97
N PHE A 1117 64.05 -15.59 6.94
CA PHE A 1117 63.89 -14.83 5.70
C PHE A 1117 62.60 -15.16 4.94
N PHE A 1118 62.32 -16.45 4.72
CA PHE A 1118 61.15 -16.85 3.92
C PHE A 1118 59.84 -16.71 4.70
N VAL A 1119 59.79 -17.15 5.95
CA VAL A 1119 58.55 -17.20 6.75
C VAL A 1119 58.23 -15.85 7.39
N ILE A 1120 59.21 -15.22 8.04
CA ILE A 1120 58.99 -13.98 8.79
C ILE A 1120 59.10 -12.76 7.89
N ILE A 1121 60.20 -12.58 7.16
CA ILE A 1121 60.40 -11.37 6.35
C ILE A 1121 59.48 -11.35 5.13
N ILE A 1122 59.40 -12.44 4.36
CA ILE A 1122 58.65 -12.45 3.10
C ILE A 1122 57.15 -12.73 3.34
N LEU A 1123 56.78 -13.88 3.90
CA LEU A 1123 55.37 -14.31 3.93
C LEU A 1123 54.49 -13.44 4.85
N LEU A 1124 54.97 -13.02 6.03
CA LEU A 1124 54.21 -12.08 6.88
C LEU A 1124 54.08 -10.70 6.24
N ALA A 1125 55.13 -10.21 5.55
CA ALA A 1125 55.05 -8.94 4.82
C ALA A 1125 54.08 -8.99 3.64
N ILE A 1126 53.99 -10.14 2.94
CA ILE A 1126 52.97 -10.36 1.90
C ILE A 1126 51.56 -10.33 2.51
N LEU A 1127 51.34 -11.02 3.64
CA LEU A 1127 50.05 -11.00 4.33
C LEU A 1127 49.64 -9.58 4.75
N GLN A 1128 50.55 -8.79 5.31
CA GLN A 1128 50.29 -7.39 5.64
C GLN A 1128 50.07 -6.53 4.37
N GLY A 1129 50.87 -6.76 3.33
CA GLY A 1129 50.78 -6.05 2.05
C GLY A 1129 49.41 -6.21 1.38
N LEU A 1130 48.85 -7.43 1.36
CA LEU A 1130 47.52 -7.71 0.81
C LEU A 1130 46.40 -6.94 1.52
N ILE A 1131 46.54 -6.70 2.83
CA ILE A 1131 45.56 -5.92 3.60
C ILE A 1131 45.67 -4.42 3.26
N ILE A 1132 46.90 -3.89 3.14
CA ILE A 1132 47.12 -2.47 2.79
C ILE A 1132 46.60 -2.18 1.37
N ASP A 1133 46.87 -3.09 0.43
CA ASP A 1133 46.40 -2.99 -0.96
C ASP A 1133 44.87 -2.93 -1.04
N ALA A 1134 44.17 -3.79 -0.30
CA ALA A 1134 42.71 -3.78 -0.22
C ALA A 1134 42.14 -2.44 0.30
N PHE A 1135 42.82 -1.77 1.25
CA PHE A 1135 42.42 -0.44 1.71
C PHE A 1135 42.63 0.65 0.65
N GLY A 1136 43.72 0.54 -0.14
CA GLY A 1136 43.97 1.42 -1.27
C GLY A 1136 42.89 1.29 -2.34
N GLU A 1137 42.60 0.06 -2.77
CA GLU A 1137 41.62 -0.25 -3.80
C GLU A 1137 40.20 0.23 -3.43
N LEU A 1138 39.73 -0.08 -2.22
CA LEU A 1138 38.39 0.37 -1.77
C LEU A 1138 38.27 1.89 -1.73
N ARG A 1139 39.36 2.61 -1.44
CA ARG A 1139 39.37 4.07 -1.45
C ARG A 1139 39.32 4.60 -2.89
N ASP A 1140 40.11 4.04 -3.78
CA ASP A 1140 40.16 4.45 -5.18
C ASP A 1140 38.81 4.16 -5.88
N GLN A 1141 38.15 3.04 -5.55
CA GLN A 1141 36.78 2.76 -5.98
C GLN A 1141 35.80 3.85 -5.50
N LEU A 1142 35.84 4.23 -4.21
CA LEU A 1142 34.96 5.28 -3.67
C LEU A 1142 35.20 6.65 -4.32
N GLU A 1143 36.46 7.00 -4.60
CA GLU A 1143 36.79 8.26 -5.27
C GLU A 1143 36.36 8.25 -6.74
N SER A 1144 36.57 7.14 -7.46
CA SER A 1144 36.14 7.01 -8.87
C SER A 1144 34.64 7.16 -9.05
N VAL A 1145 33.83 6.59 -8.14
CA VAL A 1145 32.35 6.74 -8.15
C VAL A 1145 31.96 8.20 -7.99
N LYS A 1146 32.64 8.91 -7.09
CA LYS A 1146 32.37 10.32 -6.83
C LYS A 1146 32.76 11.19 -8.03
N GLU A 1147 33.93 10.94 -8.61
CA GLU A 1147 34.42 11.67 -9.79
C GLU A 1147 33.51 11.44 -11.02
N ASP A 1148 33.06 10.21 -11.27
CA ASP A 1148 32.15 9.92 -12.39
C ASP A 1148 30.80 10.65 -12.22
N MET A 1149 30.25 10.67 -11.00
CA MET A 1149 29.00 11.39 -10.71
C MET A 1149 29.13 12.92 -10.85
N GLU A 1150 30.31 13.49 -10.58
CA GLU A 1150 30.58 14.92 -10.68
C GLU A 1150 30.98 15.36 -12.10
N SER A 1151 31.50 14.43 -12.92
CA SER A 1151 32.04 14.73 -14.26
C SER A 1151 31.10 14.33 -15.41
N ASN A 1152 30.24 13.33 -15.25
CA ASN A 1152 29.35 12.84 -16.30
C ASN A 1152 27.89 12.85 -15.82
N CYS A 1153 26.96 13.18 -16.72
CA CYS A 1153 25.55 13.00 -16.41
C CYS A 1153 25.19 11.49 -16.44
N PHE A 1154 24.55 10.99 -15.38
CA PHE A 1154 24.23 9.57 -15.25
C PHE A 1154 23.32 9.04 -16.38
N ILE A 1155 22.38 9.87 -16.88
CA ILE A 1155 21.35 9.49 -17.85
C ILE A 1155 21.87 9.61 -19.29
N CYS A 1156 22.36 10.78 -19.70
CA CYS A 1156 22.80 10.99 -21.09
C CYS A 1156 24.27 10.64 -21.34
N GLY A 1157 25.09 10.49 -20.29
CA GLY A 1157 26.53 10.20 -20.43
C GLY A 1157 27.36 11.37 -20.98
N ILE A 1158 26.78 12.56 -21.14
CA ILE A 1158 27.50 13.75 -21.60
C ILE A 1158 28.35 14.30 -20.44
N ASN A 1159 29.60 14.64 -20.76
CA ASN A 1159 30.55 15.19 -19.79
C ASN A 1159 30.21 16.65 -19.42
N LYS A 1160 30.51 17.02 -18.18
CA LYS A 1160 30.38 18.35 -17.59
C LYS A 1160 31.01 19.45 -18.44
N ASP A 1161 32.15 19.19 -19.08
CA ASP A 1161 32.85 20.15 -19.94
C ASP A 1161 31.96 20.74 -21.05
N TYR A 1162 31.00 19.96 -21.55
CA TYR A 1162 30.06 20.44 -22.57
C TYR A 1162 29.05 21.45 -22.00
N PHE A 1163 28.52 21.19 -20.80
CA PHE A 1163 27.48 22.00 -20.18
C PHE A 1163 28.03 23.28 -19.54
N ASP A 1164 29.24 23.22 -18.99
CA ASP A 1164 29.91 24.34 -18.33
C ASP A 1164 30.41 25.43 -19.29
N LYS A 1165 30.14 25.30 -20.61
CA LYS A 1165 30.13 26.42 -21.54
C LYS A 1165 29.22 27.57 -21.06
N VAL A 1166 28.16 27.23 -20.31
CA VAL A 1166 27.29 28.18 -19.61
C VAL A 1166 27.55 28.06 -18.10
N PRO A 1167 27.62 29.19 -17.36
CA PRO A 1167 27.85 29.16 -15.92
C PRO A 1167 26.81 28.29 -15.22
N HIS A 1168 27.27 27.34 -14.40
CA HIS A 1168 26.43 26.37 -13.68
C HIS A 1168 25.54 25.51 -14.59
N GLY A 1169 25.95 25.31 -15.85
CA GLY A 1169 25.20 24.53 -16.82
C GLY A 1169 25.03 23.08 -16.40
N PHE A 1170 26.08 22.43 -15.91
CA PHE A 1170 26.00 21.02 -15.46
C PHE A 1170 25.11 20.83 -14.24
N ASP A 1171 25.24 21.69 -13.22
CA ASP A 1171 24.41 21.62 -12.02
C ASP A 1171 22.92 21.83 -12.36
N THR A 1172 22.64 22.78 -13.25
CA THR A 1172 21.27 23.04 -13.75
C THR A 1172 20.74 21.84 -14.53
N HIS A 1173 21.56 21.23 -15.38
CA HIS A 1173 21.20 20.04 -16.16
C HIS A 1173 20.82 18.86 -15.25
N VAL A 1174 21.63 18.55 -14.24
CA VAL A 1174 21.37 17.42 -13.32
C VAL A 1174 20.17 17.68 -12.40
N GLN A 1175 19.93 18.93 -11.98
CA GLN A 1175 18.85 19.26 -11.05
C GLN A 1175 17.49 19.47 -11.74
N ARG A 1176 17.47 20.11 -12.92
CA ARG A 1176 16.23 20.47 -13.62
C ARG A 1176 15.87 19.53 -14.77
N GLU A 1177 16.84 19.09 -15.57
CA GLU A 1177 16.58 18.30 -16.79
C GLU A 1177 16.67 16.80 -16.49
N HIS A 1178 17.85 16.31 -16.09
CA HIS A 1178 18.13 14.88 -15.86
C HIS A 1178 18.15 14.54 -14.36
N ASN A 1179 17.11 14.97 -13.65
CA ASN A 1179 16.96 14.62 -12.25
C ASN A 1179 16.53 13.17 -12.10
N LEU A 1180 17.38 12.37 -11.46
CA LEU A 1180 17.17 10.94 -11.22
C LEU A 1180 15.87 10.67 -10.43
N ALA A 1181 15.48 11.57 -9.53
CA ALA A 1181 14.23 11.42 -8.78
C ALA A 1181 13.00 11.59 -9.69
N ASN A 1182 13.07 12.48 -10.68
CA ASN A 1182 11.95 12.73 -11.60
C ASN A 1182 11.64 11.48 -12.45
N TYR A 1183 12.64 10.73 -12.90
CA TYR A 1183 12.39 9.47 -13.63
C TYR A 1183 11.64 8.44 -12.77
N MET A 1184 11.96 8.34 -11.47
CA MET A 1184 11.23 7.46 -10.54
C MET A 1184 9.82 7.98 -10.28
N PHE A 1185 9.65 9.30 -10.05
CA PHE A 1185 8.32 9.89 -9.86
C PHE A 1185 7.45 9.79 -11.10
N PHE A 1186 8.05 9.84 -12.30
CA PHE A 1186 7.34 9.62 -13.55
C PHE A 1186 6.83 8.18 -13.66
N LEU A 1187 7.65 7.19 -13.32
CA LEU A 1187 7.20 5.80 -13.28
C LEU A 1187 6.05 5.61 -12.27
N MET A 1188 6.16 6.23 -11.09
CA MET A 1188 5.09 6.22 -10.08
C MET A 1188 3.82 6.95 -10.56
N HIS A 1189 3.97 8.02 -11.36
CA HIS A 1189 2.86 8.74 -11.98
C HIS A 1189 2.12 7.83 -12.96
N LEU A 1190 2.83 7.15 -13.86
CA LEU A 1190 2.25 6.22 -14.84
C LEU A 1190 1.50 5.07 -14.15
N ILE A 1191 2.04 4.50 -13.07
CA ILE A 1191 1.40 3.37 -12.36
C ILE A 1191 0.08 3.79 -11.69
N ASN A 1192 0.00 5.00 -11.15
CA ASN A 1192 -1.19 5.48 -10.44
C ASN A 1192 -2.27 6.07 -11.36
N LYS A 1193 -1.91 6.35 -12.62
CA LYS A 1193 -2.79 6.96 -13.60
C LYS A 1193 -3.47 5.87 -14.46
N PRO A 1194 -4.78 5.95 -14.75
CA PRO A 1194 -5.46 4.95 -15.55
C PRO A 1194 -5.01 4.98 -17.01
N ASP A 1195 -4.93 3.80 -17.65
CA ASP A 1195 -4.48 3.64 -19.03
C ASP A 1195 -5.23 4.51 -20.07
N THR A 1196 -6.47 4.90 -19.79
CA THR A 1196 -7.32 5.71 -20.69
C THR A 1196 -6.99 7.20 -20.68
N GLU A 1197 -6.27 7.67 -19.67
CA GLU A 1197 -5.91 9.09 -19.51
C GLU A 1197 -4.45 9.37 -19.89
N TYR A 1198 -3.72 8.35 -20.33
CA TYR A 1198 -2.34 8.53 -20.78
C TYR A 1198 -2.29 9.48 -21.97
N THR A 1199 -1.33 10.40 -21.93
CA THR A 1199 -0.97 11.21 -23.11
C THR A 1199 -0.25 10.33 -24.14
N GLY A 1200 -0.07 10.82 -25.36
CA GLY A 1200 0.60 10.04 -26.41
C GLY A 1200 2.04 9.64 -26.05
N GLN A 1201 2.79 10.58 -25.47
CA GLN A 1201 4.14 10.37 -24.94
C GLN A 1201 4.15 9.36 -23.78
N GLU A 1202 3.22 9.48 -22.83
CA GLU A 1202 3.10 8.55 -21.70
C GLU A 1202 2.78 7.13 -22.19
N THR A 1203 1.85 6.99 -23.13
CA THR A 1203 1.51 5.71 -23.76
C THR A 1203 2.71 5.10 -24.48
N PHE A 1204 3.50 5.91 -25.18
CA PHE A 1204 4.73 5.46 -25.83
C PHE A 1204 5.75 4.89 -24.84
N VAL A 1205 6.03 5.63 -23.75
CA VAL A 1205 6.96 5.16 -22.71
C VAL A 1205 6.40 3.93 -21.99
N TRP A 1206 5.10 3.90 -21.68
CA TRP A 1206 4.45 2.75 -21.03
C TRP A 1206 4.53 1.47 -21.88
N ASN A 1207 4.35 1.61 -23.19
CA ASN A 1207 4.52 0.50 -24.13
C ASN A 1207 5.97 -0.02 -24.15
N MET A 1208 6.95 0.89 -24.19
CA MET A 1208 8.38 0.52 -24.13
C MET A 1208 8.77 -0.12 -22.79
N TYR A 1209 8.27 0.42 -21.68
CA TYR A 1209 8.45 -0.13 -20.34
C TYR A 1209 7.88 -1.55 -20.23
N THR A 1210 6.68 -1.77 -20.76
CA THR A 1210 6.04 -3.10 -20.80
C THR A 1210 6.85 -4.09 -21.66
N GLN A 1211 7.44 -3.62 -22.76
CA GLN A 1211 8.32 -4.42 -23.63
C GLN A 1211 9.74 -4.58 -23.08
N ARG A 1212 10.09 -3.91 -21.96
CA ARG A 1212 11.45 -3.86 -21.39
C ARG A 1212 12.50 -3.33 -22.36
N CYS A 1213 12.11 -2.37 -23.21
CA CYS A 1213 13.01 -1.65 -24.09
C CYS A 1213 13.34 -0.27 -23.49
N TRP A 1214 14.64 0.03 -23.34
CA TRP A 1214 15.14 1.26 -22.70
C TRP A 1214 15.56 2.36 -23.68
N ASP A 1215 15.17 2.23 -24.95
CA ASP A 1215 15.58 3.15 -26.01
C ASP A 1215 14.97 4.56 -25.87
N PHE A 1216 13.97 4.75 -24.99
CA PHE A 1216 13.41 6.07 -24.70
C PHE A 1216 14.33 6.94 -23.82
N PHE A 1217 15.38 6.39 -23.19
CA PHE A 1217 16.34 7.22 -22.46
C PHE A 1217 17.21 8.03 -23.44
N PRO A 1218 17.50 9.31 -23.16
CA PRO A 1218 18.28 10.18 -24.05
C PRO A 1218 19.78 9.89 -23.92
N VAL A 1219 20.23 8.68 -24.30
CA VAL A 1219 21.65 8.29 -24.22
C VAL A 1219 22.45 8.99 -25.33
N GLY A 1220 23.51 9.72 -24.96
CA GLY A 1220 24.41 10.40 -25.88
C GLY A 1220 23.91 11.74 -26.43
N ASP A 1221 22.69 12.15 -26.08
CA ASP A 1221 22.08 13.40 -26.53
C ASP A 1221 21.25 14.06 -25.42
N CYS A 1222 21.01 15.36 -25.51
CA CYS A 1222 20.15 16.11 -24.58
C CYS A 1222 19.42 17.21 -25.34
N PHE A 1223 18.28 17.69 -24.83
CA PHE A 1223 17.45 18.66 -25.55
C PHE A 1223 18.27 19.86 -26.05
N ARG A 1224 19.13 20.40 -25.19
CA ARG A 1224 20.01 21.52 -25.53
C ARG A 1224 20.98 21.20 -26.67
N LYS A 1225 21.57 20.01 -26.69
CA LYS A 1225 22.54 19.60 -27.72
C LYS A 1225 21.86 19.39 -29.07
N GLN A 1226 20.65 18.83 -29.07
CA GLN A 1226 19.87 18.66 -30.29
C GLN A 1226 19.45 20.01 -30.92
N TYR A 1227 19.15 21.02 -30.08
CA TYR A 1227 18.66 22.33 -30.54
C TYR A 1227 19.71 23.46 -30.43
N GLU A 1228 21.00 23.15 -30.26
CA GLU A 1228 22.08 24.15 -30.08
C GLU A 1228 22.12 25.15 -31.24
N ASP A 1229 22.02 24.68 -32.49
CA ASP A 1229 22.03 25.51 -33.70
C ASP A 1229 20.78 26.39 -33.85
N VAL A 1230 19.64 25.96 -33.32
CA VAL A 1230 18.34 26.65 -33.46
C VAL A 1230 18.12 27.67 -32.33
N MET A 1231 18.73 27.42 -31.17
CA MET A 1231 18.63 28.27 -29.97
C MET A 1231 19.79 29.25 -29.86
N GLY A 1232 20.91 28.99 -30.54
CA GLY A 1232 22.13 29.81 -30.52
C GLY A 1232 22.13 30.95 -31.56
N GLU A 1233 21.22 30.93 -32.53
CA GLU A 1233 20.85 32.09 -33.38
C GLU A 1233 19.76 32.94 -32.72
#